data_AF-A0A182P2H1-F1
#
_entry.id   AF-A0A182P2H1-F1
#
_cell.length_a   1.000
_cell.length_b   1.000
_cell.length_c   1.000
_cell.angle_alpha   90.00
_cell.angle_beta   90.00
_cell.angle_gamma   90.00
#
_symmetry.space_group_name_H-M   'P 1'
#
loop_
_entity.id
_entity.type
_entity.pdbx_description
1 polymer ?
#
loop_
_entity_poly.entity_id
_entity_poly.type
_entity_poly.pdbx_seq_one_letter_code
_entity_poly.pdbx_strand_id
1 'polypeptide(L)'
;MCELEHNVQLKNVQKGEVFQYSIVLLKGELANTCLSGKFQVVANKCDLVPFSVALEKDTGGEGERQQSTRKFRVLLRLFPGENQYEVQYCSSKACVSLIYTAPESQFTVAPVYIVCKGHSGRYQSNENDSTNDSEHACRKITLAIELLQCLYAEKLAEHGFGRKTFDLGAPCRPFYSELEWEKSATMREDELWRHFATELVQGKHYDMGRVKVVGFLSSTHFDGITDGDFSYENIRKKTTGHAALGGGGLALFGTGCLYTWPSSLQAVCDALLSPQPVDCDKLLDDSNYRRTYGGCFATTLGSVCHEMGHTFDLGHTPDGSIMGDGFDAIDNVFVGTAQQATHVGPKRLIETKPRGLAGRLTQLKRPGDVLRQRLDAKQNDGVFFAPTSALTLSYHRWFNHGKRLVGGSMNFDNTTRTVTCSGSSIVLVELRTTENGMMRKCWTFREGQPQRPVGTFTLPKLACLTDLTMFAMDATGNILKESTDNDSTAVVCDAKIQFRQLKPFPVIDENNNFKIETEHFLESSNQIIDAIACFGKLFSPIVKDMRQNVQKITNKYKQNESLFKYLEDLILKDKDGNDNPFDIVTDGLLWLKRAFEMMEQFFRNLLEDETRSEQVKPHLKKAYEECLLPYHGFLAQKAFQLLHSFLPTRSSLLGPSDSNMDNLKALEDFLVLFRANLKHLNEFYTKHDLHRTYKA
;
A
#
# COMPACT_ATOMS: atom_id res chain seq x y z
N MET A 1 -39.75 4.46 -36.38
CA MET A 1 -39.66 5.25 -35.14
C MET A 1 -39.98 4.33 -33.98
N CYS A 2 -39.32 4.47 -32.84
CA CYS A 2 -39.61 3.60 -31.69
C CYS A 2 -41.01 3.92 -31.14
N GLU A 3 -41.87 2.92 -31.00
CA GLU A 3 -43.25 3.07 -30.49
C GLU A 3 -43.35 2.89 -28.97
N LEU A 4 -42.23 2.61 -28.30
CA LEU A 4 -42.17 2.45 -26.86
C LEU A 4 -42.07 3.82 -26.17
N GLU A 5 -42.87 4.01 -25.11
CA GLU A 5 -42.78 5.18 -24.25
C GLU A 5 -41.59 4.99 -23.29
N HIS A 6 -40.48 5.70 -23.57
CA HIS A 6 -39.29 5.64 -22.73
C HIS A 6 -39.35 6.67 -21.60
N ASN A 7 -38.58 6.46 -20.53
CA ASN A 7 -38.36 7.50 -19.52
C ASN A 7 -36.85 7.64 -19.26
N VAL A 8 -36.35 8.88 -19.29
CA VAL A 8 -34.96 9.23 -19.00
C VAL A 8 -34.94 10.05 -17.72
N GLN A 9 -34.24 9.56 -16.69
CA GLN A 9 -34.11 10.27 -15.43
C GLN A 9 -32.64 10.42 -15.03
N LEU A 10 -32.23 11.65 -14.71
CA LEU A 10 -30.94 11.95 -14.08
C LEU A 10 -31.06 11.86 -12.55
N LYS A 11 -30.06 11.29 -11.88
CA LYS A 11 -30.12 10.98 -10.44
C LYS A 11 -29.08 11.67 -9.56
N ASN A 12 -27.91 12.02 -10.10
CA ASN A 12 -26.81 12.55 -9.29
C ASN A 12 -26.57 14.06 -9.43
N VAL A 13 -27.33 14.76 -10.26
CA VAL A 13 -27.15 16.21 -10.50
C VAL A 13 -28.45 16.99 -10.29
N GLN A 14 -28.30 18.24 -9.87
CA GLN A 14 -29.42 19.18 -9.71
C GLN A 14 -29.35 20.31 -10.75
N LYS A 15 -30.49 20.96 -11.01
CA LYS A 15 -30.55 22.10 -11.92
C LYS A 15 -29.80 23.30 -11.33
N GLY A 16 -28.90 23.90 -12.12
CA GLY A 16 -28.08 25.03 -11.71
C GLY A 16 -26.92 24.64 -10.79
N GLU A 17 -26.59 23.36 -10.71
CA GLU A 17 -25.48 22.89 -9.87
C GLU A 17 -24.13 23.40 -10.40
N VAL A 18 -23.27 23.83 -9.49
CA VAL A 18 -21.98 24.45 -9.78
C VAL A 18 -20.84 23.44 -9.64
N PHE A 19 -20.01 23.35 -10.66
CA PHE A 19 -18.84 22.50 -10.75
C PHE A 19 -17.58 23.37 -10.82
N GLN A 20 -16.50 22.86 -10.22
CA GLN A 20 -15.17 23.49 -10.24
C GLN A 20 -14.16 22.70 -11.09
N TYR A 21 -14.65 21.72 -11.85
CA TYR A 21 -13.87 20.86 -12.74
C TYR A 21 -14.68 20.62 -14.02
N SER A 22 -13.98 20.33 -15.12
CA SER A 22 -14.57 20.40 -16.47
C SER A 22 -15.24 19.10 -16.93
N ILE A 23 -14.70 17.93 -16.59
CA ILE A 23 -15.33 16.65 -16.96
C ILE A 23 -16.28 16.21 -15.85
N VAL A 24 -17.56 16.04 -16.17
CA VAL A 24 -18.57 15.63 -15.20
C VAL A 24 -19.18 14.28 -15.55
N LEU A 25 -19.58 13.55 -14.50
CA LEU A 25 -20.27 12.27 -14.60
C LEU A 25 -21.77 12.45 -14.31
N LEU A 26 -22.62 12.16 -15.27
CA LEU A 26 -24.06 12.06 -15.07
C LEU A 26 -24.45 10.60 -14.88
N LYS A 27 -25.17 10.30 -13.80
CA LYS A 27 -25.76 8.99 -13.49
C LYS A 27 -27.27 9.08 -13.66
N GLY A 28 -27.87 8.11 -14.33
CA GLY A 28 -29.30 8.08 -14.55
C GLY A 28 -29.87 6.70 -14.82
N GLU A 29 -31.18 6.65 -15.04
CA GLU A 29 -31.92 5.43 -15.39
C GLU A 29 -32.78 5.65 -16.63
N LEU A 30 -32.86 4.59 -17.45
CA LEU A 30 -33.73 4.46 -18.60
C LEU A 30 -34.80 3.41 -18.28
N ALA A 31 -36.08 3.76 -18.40
CA ALA A 31 -37.16 2.78 -18.37
C ALA A 31 -37.61 2.41 -19.79
N ASN A 32 -38.04 1.16 -19.97
CA ASN A 32 -38.61 0.64 -21.23
C ASN A 32 -37.63 0.69 -22.42
N THR A 33 -36.36 0.32 -22.24
CA THR A 33 -35.34 0.39 -23.29
C THR A 33 -35.68 -0.46 -24.52
N CYS A 34 -35.27 -0.04 -25.72
CA CYS A 34 -35.42 -0.81 -26.96
C CYS A 34 -34.07 -1.21 -27.56
N LEU A 35 -34.07 -2.31 -28.33
CA LEU A 35 -32.87 -2.87 -28.96
C LEU A 35 -32.16 -1.91 -29.94
N SER A 36 -32.90 -0.96 -30.53
CA SER A 36 -32.39 0.05 -31.48
C SER A 36 -32.26 1.45 -30.88
N GLY A 37 -32.31 1.56 -29.55
CA GLY A 37 -32.37 2.85 -28.87
C GLY A 37 -31.12 3.69 -29.11
N LYS A 38 -31.31 4.91 -29.60
CA LYS A 38 -30.22 5.86 -29.82
C LYS A 38 -30.09 6.77 -28.61
N PHE A 39 -28.90 6.80 -28.03
CA PHE A 39 -28.55 7.70 -26.94
C PHE A 39 -27.79 8.90 -27.50
N GLN A 40 -28.17 10.12 -27.11
CA GLN A 40 -27.55 11.34 -27.58
C GLN A 40 -27.56 12.39 -26.48
N VAL A 41 -26.55 13.27 -26.48
CA VAL A 41 -26.53 14.48 -25.66
C VAL A 41 -26.41 15.68 -26.59
N VAL A 42 -27.30 16.66 -26.42
CA VAL A 42 -27.28 17.91 -27.18
C VAL A 42 -27.15 19.11 -26.24
N ALA A 43 -26.41 20.13 -26.66
CA ALA A 43 -26.33 21.42 -25.99
C ALA A 43 -27.27 22.43 -26.66
N ASN A 44 -27.80 23.37 -25.87
CA ASN A 44 -28.58 24.52 -26.36
C ASN A 44 -29.69 24.14 -27.37
N LYS A 45 -30.32 22.98 -27.17
CA LYS A 45 -31.41 22.38 -27.96
C LYS A 45 -31.06 21.88 -29.37
N CYS A 46 -29.85 22.10 -29.90
CA CYS A 46 -29.52 21.67 -31.28
C CYS A 46 -28.09 21.16 -31.50
N ASP A 47 -27.11 21.50 -30.65
CA ASP A 47 -25.71 21.21 -30.94
C ASP A 47 -25.29 19.85 -30.38
N LEU A 48 -24.71 18.98 -31.23
CA LEU A 48 -24.13 17.72 -30.79
C LEU A 48 -22.91 17.96 -29.90
N VAL A 49 -22.89 17.33 -28.73
CA VAL A 49 -21.80 17.49 -27.75
C VAL A 49 -20.95 16.22 -27.72
N PRO A 50 -19.62 16.32 -27.66
CA PRO A 50 -18.75 15.22 -27.27
C PRO A 50 -19.14 14.62 -25.91
N PHE A 51 -19.56 13.35 -25.90
CA PHE A 51 -19.80 12.60 -24.68
C PHE A 51 -19.30 11.16 -24.82
N SER A 52 -19.13 10.49 -23.68
CA SER A 52 -18.92 9.05 -23.59
C SER A 52 -20.01 8.46 -22.71
N VAL A 53 -20.54 7.30 -23.08
CA VAL A 53 -21.69 6.69 -22.39
C VAL A 53 -21.44 5.21 -22.13
N ALA A 54 -21.92 4.73 -20.98
CA ALA A 54 -22.04 3.32 -20.66
C ALA A 54 -23.47 3.00 -20.22
N LEU A 55 -23.99 1.87 -20.71
CA LEU A 55 -25.31 1.34 -20.36
C LEU A 55 -25.14 0.02 -19.60
N GLU A 56 -25.45 0.00 -18.30
CA GLU A 56 -25.32 -1.18 -17.43
C GLU A 56 -26.29 -2.30 -17.87
N LYS A 57 -26.04 -3.58 -17.59
CA LYS A 57 -26.97 -4.67 -17.97
C LYS A 57 -28.30 -4.54 -17.20
N ASP A 58 -29.40 -5.01 -17.80
CA ASP A 58 -30.72 -5.01 -17.16
C ASP A 58 -30.69 -5.82 -15.85
N THR A 59 -31.20 -5.24 -14.77
CA THR A 59 -31.28 -5.90 -13.45
C THR A 59 -32.53 -6.78 -13.29
N GLY A 60 -33.14 -7.21 -14.40
CA GLY A 60 -34.36 -8.04 -14.38
C GLY A 60 -34.04 -9.49 -14.03
N GLY A 61 -34.51 -9.95 -12.86
CA GLY A 61 -34.55 -11.38 -12.55
C GLY A 61 -35.45 -12.11 -13.54
N GLU A 62 -35.10 -13.34 -13.90
CA GLU A 62 -35.99 -14.25 -14.63
C GLU A 62 -37.23 -14.54 -13.76
N GLY A 63 -38.27 -13.74 -13.91
CA GLY A 63 -39.51 -13.92 -13.17
C GLY A 63 -40.38 -12.67 -13.12
N GLU A 64 -41.46 -12.70 -13.89
CA GLU A 64 -42.59 -11.76 -13.91
C GLU A 64 -42.34 -10.37 -14.53
N ARG A 65 -43.40 -9.84 -15.17
CA ARG A 65 -43.43 -8.62 -16.00
C ARG A 65 -43.09 -7.35 -15.20
N GLN A 66 -41.83 -7.18 -14.80
CA GLN A 66 -41.35 -5.97 -14.17
C GLN A 66 -40.68 -5.08 -15.21
N GLN A 67 -41.06 -3.81 -15.21
CA GLN A 67 -40.59 -2.77 -16.11
C GLN A 67 -39.04 -2.74 -16.13
N SER A 68 -38.41 -3.06 -17.27
CA SER A 68 -36.95 -3.11 -17.35
C SER A 68 -36.39 -1.69 -17.21
N THR A 69 -35.62 -1.50 -16.14
CA THR A 69 -34.90 -0.26 -15.87
C THR A 69 -33.41 -0.52 -16.02
N ARG A 70 -32.77 0.33 -16.82
CA ARG A 70 -31.36 0.21 -17.17
C ARG A 70 -30.61 1.45 -16.71
N LYS A 71 -29.57 1.27 -15.91
CA LYS A 71 -28.72 2.39 -15.46
C LYS A 71 -27.79 2.84 -16.58
N PHE A 72 -27.53 4.14 -16.63
CA PHE A 72 -26.57 4.71 -17.55
C PHE A 72 -25.63 5.69 -16.86
N ARG A 73 -24.45 5.85 -17.45
CA ARG A 73 -23.40 6.78 -17.03
C ARG A 73 -22.92 7.56 -18.23
N VAL A 74 -22.89 8.89 -18.13
CA VAL A 74 -22.42 9.79 -19.20
C VAL A 74 -21.29 10.65 -18.67
N LEU A 75 -20.18 10.67 -19.40
CA LEU A 75 -19.11 11.64 -19.24
C LEU A 75 -19.24 12.73 -20.29
N LEU A 76 -19.21 13.99 -19.86
CA LEU A 76 -19.27 15.16 -20.75
C LEU A 76 -18.38 16.28 -20.21
N ARG A 77 -17.95 17.18 -21.10
CA ARG A 77 -17.11 18.32 -20.75
C ARG A 77 -17.95 19.60 -20.66
N LEU A 78 -17.81 20.31 -19.56
CA LEU A 78 -18.37 21.64 -19.33
C LEU A 78 -17.44 22.72 -19.87
N PHE A 79 -18.05 23.80 -20.36
CA PHE A 79 -17.38 25.04 -20.73
C PHE A 79 -17.64 26.13 -19.67
N PRO A 80 -16.73 27.09 -19.47
CA PRO A 80 -16.92 28.14 -18.47
C PRO A 80 -18.28 28.85 -18.62
N GLY A 81 -19.02 28.98 -17.51
CA GLY A 81 -20.37 29.54 -17.48
C GLY A 81 -21.48 28.49 -17.42
N GLU A 82 -22.68 28.87 -17.87
CA GLU A 82 -23.85 27.99 -17.88
C GLU A 82 -23.83 27.05 -19.10
N ASN A 83 -24.06 25.77 -18.86
CA ASN A 83 -24.12 24.71 -19.85
C ASN A 83 -25.51 24.06 -19.78
N GLN A 84 -26.30 24.17 -20.85
CA GLN A 84 -27.62 23.56 -20.95
C GLN A 84 -27.58 22.33 -21.84
N TYR A 85 -27.88 21.15 -21.26
CA TYR A 85 -27.88 19.87 -21.96
C TYR A 85 -29.27 19.22 -21.99
N GLU A 86 -29.57 18.54 -23.08
CA GLU A 86 -30.63 17.54 -23.16
C GLU A 86 -30.02 16.15 -23.34
N VAL A 87 -30.27 15.25 -22.39
CA VAL A 87 -29.94 13.83 -22.49
C VAL A 87 -31.13 13.12 -23.13
N GLN A 88 -30.94 12.60 -24.33
CA GLN A 88 -31.99 12.07 -25.19
C GLN A 88 -31.81 10.56 -25.37
N TYR A 89 -32.92 9.83 -25.26
CA TYR A 89 -33.02 8.42 -25.61
C TYR A 89 -34.31 8.21 -26.42
N CYS A 90 -34.17 7.92 -27.71
CA CYS A 90 -35.29 7.87 -28.66
C CYS A 90 -36.14 9.16 -28.61
N SER A 91 -37.43 9.05 -28.26
CA SER A 91 -38.38 10.16 -28.14
C SER A 91 -38.33 10.86 -26.78
N SER A 92 -37.67 10.28 -25.78
CA SER A 92 -37.67 10.78 -24.40
C SER A 92 -36.41 11.57 -24.10
N LYS A 93 -36.55 12.60 -23.26
CA LYS A 93 -35.45 13.49 -22.92
C LYS A 93 -35.49 13.98 -21.48
N ALA A 94 -34.31 14.23 -20.93
CA ALA A 94 -34.11 14.90 -19.66
C ALA A 94 -33.24 16.14 -19.87
N CYS A 95 -33.70 17.30 -19.41
CA CYS A 95 -32.94 18.54 -19.52
C CYS A 95 -32.22 18.85 -18.21
N VAL A 96 -30.98 19.33 -18.30
CA VAL A 96 -30.18 19.77 -17.15
C VAL A 96 -29.40 21.04 -17.50
N SER A 97 -29.31 21.97 -16.55
CA SER A 97 -28.43 23.14 -16.63
C SER A 97 -27.37 23.01 -15.55
N LEU A 98 -26.10 23.10 -15.94
CA LEU A 98 -24.92 22.94 -15.09
C LEU A 98 -24.01 24.15 -15.25
N ILE A 99 -23.40 24.62 -14.17
CA ILE A 99 -22.53 25.79 -14.20
C ILE A 99 -21.10 25.33 -13.96
N TYR A 100 -20.15 25.69 -14.82
CA TYR A 100 -18.74 25.49 -14.57
C TYR A 100 -18.07 26.84 -14.27
N THR A 101 -17.51 26.93 -13.07
CA THR A 101 -16.68 28.06 -12.66
C THR A 101 -15.25 27.57 -12.51
N ALA A 102 -14.34 28.13 -13.32
CA ALA A 102 -12.92 27.82 -13.19
C ALA A 102 -12.46 28.13 -11.76
N PRO A 103 -11.78 27.19 -11.09
CA PRO A 103 -11.38 27.38 -9.70
C PRO A 103 -10.21 28.37 -9.61
N GLU A 104 -10.26 29.26 -8.63
CA GLU A 104 -9.13 30.10 -8.23
C GLU A 104 -8.44 29.45 -7.02
N SER A 105 -7.40 28.66 -7.29
CA SER A 105 -6.61 28.01 -6.24
C SER A 105 -5.14 28.37 -6.31
N GLN A 106 -4.54 28.44 -5.13
CA GLN A 106 -3.10 28.58 -4.95
C GLN A 106 -2.39 27.22 -4.94
N PHE A 107 -3.15 26.12 -4.93
CA PHE A 107 -2.67 24.75 -4.82
C PHE A 107 -3.16 23.93 -6.01
N THR A 108 -2.24 23.37 -6.79
CA THR A 108 -2.55 22.68 -8.04
C THR A 108 -1.83 21.34 -8.17
N VAL A 109 -2.31 20.53 -9.09
CA VAL A 109 -1.66 19.32 -9.57
C VAL A 109 -1.13 19.58 -10.99
N ALA A 110 0.08 19.10 -11.27
CA ALA A 110 0.73 19.20 -12.57
C ALA A 110 1.13 17.81 -13.07
N PRO A 111 0.45 17.25 -14.08
CA PRO A 111 0.94 16.06 -14.76
C PRO A 111 2.15 16.40 -15.64
N VAL A 112 3.14 15.51 -15.67
CA VAL A 112 4.35 15.66 -16.49
C VAL A 112 4.71 14.34 -17.16
N TYR A 113 5.14 14.41 -18.42
CA TYR A 113 5.64 13.28 -19.17
C TYR A 113 7.17 13.36 -19.22
N ILE A 114 7.84 12.51 -18.46
CA ILE A 114 9.28 12.58 -18.22
C ILE A 114 10.02 11.89 -19.36
N VAL A 115 10.83 12.67 -20.08
CA VAL A 115 11.71 12.20 -21.14
C VAL A 115 13.15 12.22 -20.61
N CYS A 116 13.68 11.03 -20.32
CA CYS A 116 15.08 10.84 -19.96
C CYS A 116 15.99 11.25 -21.12
N LYS A 117 17.17 11.75 -20.78
CA LYS A 117 18.19 12.13 -21.75
C LYS A 117 18.57 10.95 -22.64
N GLY A 118 18.65 11.22 -23.95
CA GLY A 118 18.91 10.20 -24.96
C GLY A 118 17.69 9.35 -25.35
N HIS A 119 16.56 9.44 -24.65
CA HIS A 119 15.35 8.70 -25.00
C HIS A 119 14.56 9.38 -26.14
N SER A 120 13.87 8.58 -26.96
CA SER A 120 13.06 9.09 -28.09
C SER A 120 11.82 9.88 -27.66
N GLY A 121 11.39 9.74 -26.39
CA GLY A 121 10.13 10.29 -25.89
C GLY A 121 8.89 9.56 -26.39
N ARG A 122 9.04 8.39 -27.04
CA ARG A 122 7.92 7.52 -27.41
C ARG A 122 7.67 6.48 -26.33
N TYR A 123 6.41 6.28 -25.91
CA TYR A 123 6.05 5.22 -24.97
C TYR A 123 5.86 3.88 -25.71
N GLN A 124 6.08 2.75 -25.04
CA GLN A 124 5.86 1.44 -25.65
C GLN A 124 4.39 1.23 -26.06
N SER A 125 4.18 0.80 -27.30
CA SER A 125 2.87 0.51 -27.87
C SER A 125 3.00 -0.58 -28.94
N ASN A 126 1.91 -0.88 -29.65
CA ASN A 126 1.90 -1.79 -30.79
C ASN A 126 2.92 -1.36 -31.86
N GLU A 127 3.54 -2.32 -32.57
CA GLU A 127 4.62 -2.09 -33.55
C GLU A 127 4.26 -1.07 -34.65
N ASN A 128 2.97 -0.95 -34.99
CA ASN A 128 2.47 -0.05 -36.02
C ASN A 128 1.85 1.26 -35.47
N ASP A 129 2.02 1.53 -34.17
CA ASP A 129 1.48 2.73 -33.55
C ASP A 129 2.32 3.97 -33.91
N SER A 130 1.86 4.72 -34.90
CA SER A 130 2.47 6.01 -35.27
C SER A 130 2.18 7.12 -34.24
N THR A 131 1.23 6.90 -33.33
CA THR A 131 0.70 7.88 -32.37
C THR A 131 1.23 7.73 -30.94
N ASN A 132 2.38 7.06 -30.74
CA ASN A 132 2.97 6.87 -29.42
C ASN A 132 4.04 7.91 -29.02
N ASP A 133 3.98 9.12 -29.57
CA ASP A 133 4.88 10.22 -29.21
C ASP A 133 4.50 10.94 -27.90
N SER A 134 5.34 11.89 -27.49
CA SER A 134 5.15 12.66 -26.25
C SER A 134 3.88 13.52 -26.27
N GLU A 135 3.43 14.01 -27.43
CA GLU A 135 2.23 14.82 -27.52
C GLU A 135 0.97 13.98 -27.24
N HIS A 136 0.88 12.81 -27.86
CA HIS A 136 -0.20 11.85 -27.61
C HIS A 136 -0.15 11.33 -26.18
N ALA A 137 1.04 11.07 -25.62
CA ALA A 137 1.20 10.71 -24.22
C ALA A 137 0.63 11.78 -23.29
N CYS A 138 1.01 13.05 -23.51
CA CYS A 138 0.48 14.17 -22.73
C CYS A 138 -1.04 14.32 -22.87
N ARG A 139 -1.62 14.10 -24.05
CA ARG A 139 -3.09 14.13 -24.24
C ARG A 139 -3.80 13.04 -23.43
N LYS A 140 -3.32 11.80 -23.52
CA LYS A 140 -3.85 10.65 -22.75
C LYS A 140 -3.74 10.90 -21.24
N ILE A 141 -2.59 11.36 -20.77
CA ILE A 141 -2.35 11.65 -19.35
C ILE A 141 -3.26 12.79 -18.87
N THR A 142 -3.39 13.87 -19.64
CA THR A 142 -4.26 14.99 -19.27
C THR A 142 -5.70 14.52 -19.06
N LEU A 143 -6.24 13.77 -20.02
CA LEU A 143 -7.59 13.23 -19.94
C LEU A 143 -7.75 12.33 -18.70
N ALA A 144 -6.78 11.45 -18.44
CA ALA A 144 -6.82 10.58 -17.27
C ALA A 144 -6.85 11.35 -15.94
N ILE A 145 -6.04 12.41 -15.79
CA ILE A 145 -6.05 13.24 -14.58
C ILE A 145 -7.37 14.02 -14.43
N GLU A 146 -7.96 14.49 -15.53
CA GLU A 146 -9.30 15.13 -15.49
C GLU A 146 -10.41 14.13 -15.12
N LEU A 147 -10.31 12.86 -15.57
CA LEU A 147 -11.20 11.79 -15.10
C LEU A 147 -11.03 11.52 -13.60
N LEU A 148 -9.80 11.56 -13.09
CA LEU A 148 -9.55 11.46 -11.65
C LEU A 148 -10.11 12.66 -10.90
N GLN A 149 -10.03 13.90 -11.43
CA GLN A 149 -10.71 15.05 -10.80
C GLN A 149 -12.21 14.79 -10.62
N CYS A 150 -12.87 14.28 -11.66
CA CYS A 150 -14.28 13.89 -11.61
C CYS A 150 -14.52 12.79 -10.57
N LEU A 151 -13.66 11.77 -10.52
CA LEU A 151 -13.81 10.66 -9.59
C LEU A 151 -13.69 11.11 -8.13
N TYR A 152 -12.64 11.87 -7.80
CA TYR A 152 -12.46 12.40 -6.45
C TYR A 152 -13.66 13.25 -6.01
N ALA A 153 -14.19 14.09 -6.90
CA ALA A 153 -15.38 14.90 -6.64
C ALA A 153 -16.63 14.05 -6.35
N GLU A 154 -16.92 13.07 -7.19
CA GLU A 154 -18.08 12.18 -6.99
C GLU A 154 -17.92 11.38 -5.68
N LYS A 155 -16.73 10.87 -5.39
CA LYS A 155 -16.49 10.07 -4.17
C LYS A 155 -16.55 10.90 -2.89
N LEU A 156 -16.20 12.18 -2.92
CA LEU A 156 -16.42 13.07 -1.79
C LEU A 156 -17.88 13.51 -1.65
N ALA A 157 -18.60 13.70 -2.76
CA ALA A 157 -20.03 14.00 -2.74
C ALA A 157 -20.85 12.84 -2.16
N GLU A 158 -20.51 11.59 -2.53
CA GLU A 158 -21.11 10.37 -1.97
C GLU A 158 -20.90 10.24 -0.44
N HIS A 159 -19.85 10.87 0.12
CA HIS A 159 -19.61 10.96 1.56
C HIS A 159 -20.31 12.15 2.25
N GLY A 160 -21.00 13.00 1.48
CA GLY A 160 -21.67 14.19 1.99
C GLY A 160 -20.75 15.41 2.19
N PHE A 161 -19.53 15.41 1.63
CA PHE A 161 -18.61 16.56 1.71
C PHE A 161 -18.76 17.55 0.54
N GLY A 162 -19.71 17.29 -0.37
CA GLY A 162 -19.85 18.00 -1.64
C GLY A 162 -18.81 17.57 -2.68
N ARG A 163 -18.96 18.07 -3.90
CA ARG A 163 -18.09 17.78 -5.05
C ARG A 163 -16.79 18.56 -5.01
N LYS A 164 -15.95 18.25 -4.02
CA LYS A 164 -14.61 18.82 -3.88
C LYS A 164 -13.59 17.98 -4.65
N THR A 165 -12.63 18.62 -5.30
CA THR A 165 -11.53 17.91 -5.97
C THR A 165 -10.29 18.79 -6.03
N PHE A 166 -9.17 18.23 -6.48
CA PHE A 166 -7.95 18.99 -6.70
C PHE A 166 -8.02 19.80 -8.00
N ASP A 167 -7.26 20.88 -8.11
CA ASP A 167 -7.17 21.67 -9.34
C ASP A 167 -6.04 21.23 -10.24
N LEU A 168 -6.30 21.19 -11.54
CA LEU A 168 -5.31 20.95 -12.57
C LEU A 168 -4.71 22.28 -12.99
N GLY A 169 -3.44 22.53 -12.64
CA GLY A 169 -2.78 23.80 -12.92
C GLY A 169 -2.48 24.02 -14.41
N ALA A 170 -2.16 22.94 -15.11
CA ALA A 170 -1.97 22.93 -16.56
C ALA A 170 -2.18 21.51 -17.12
N PRO A 171 -2.49 21.36 -18.42
CA PRO A 171 -2.39 20.09 -19.13
C PRO A 171 -0.98 19.48 -19.00
N CYS A 172 -0.89 18.17 -19.21
CA CYS A 172 0.38 17.45 -19.18
C CYS A 172 1.35 18.03 -20.20
N ARG A 173 2.62 18.16 -19.82
CA ARG A 173 3.71 18.63 -20.68
C ARG A 173 4.92 17.71 -20.59
N PRO A 174 5.72 17.60 -21.66
CA PRO A 174 7.02 16.95 -21.57
C PRO A 174 7.92 17.66 -20.56
N PHE A 175 8.61 16.87 -19.74
CA PHE A 175 9.67 17.29 -18.84
C PHE A 175 10.94 16.54 -19.25
N TYR A 176 11.95 17.28 -19.71
CA TYR A 176 13.21 16.68 -20.16
C TYR A 176 14.17 16.61 -18.98
N SER A 177 14.51 15.38 -18.57
CA SER A 177 15.39 15.09 -17.45
C SER A 177 16.83 14.94 -17.92
N GLU A 178 17.80 15.29 -17.06
CA GLU A 178 19.22 15.03 -17.31
C GLU A 178 19.62 13.57 -17.05
N LEU A 179 18.71 12.74 -16.52
CA LEU A 179 18.95 11.31 -16.33
C LEU A 179 19.06 10.60 -17.68
N GLU A 180 20.22 9.99 -17.95
CA GLU A 180 20.40 9.12 -19.12
C GLU A 180 19.44 7.93 -19.07
N TRP A 181 18.80 7.63 -20.20
CA TRP A 181 17.71 6.63 -20.23
C TRP A 181 18.20 5.21 -19.93
N GLU A 182 19.41 4.82 -20.36
CA GLU A 182 20.01 3.52 -20.06
C GLU A 182 20.19 3.34 -18.55
N LYS A 183 20.55 4.42 -17.85
CA LYS A 183 20.65 4.42 -16.40
C LYS A 183 19.27 4.27 -15.77
N SER A 184 18.28 5.01 -16.25
CA SER A 184 16.89 4.93 -15.75
C SER A 184 16.33 3.50 -15.85
N ALA A 185 16.69 2.74 -16.88
CA ALA A 185 16.25 1.36 -17.09
C ALA A 185 16.78 0.37 -16.05
N THR A 186 17.90 0.68 -15.38
CA THR A 186 18.55 -0.19 -14.37
C THR A 186 18.20 0.16 -12.93
N MET A 187 17.54 1.30 -12.70
CA MET A 187 17.22 1.80 -11.37
C MET A 187 15.97 1.14 -10.80
N ARG A 188 15.95 0.94 -9.49
CA ARG A 188 14.72 0.54 -8.79
C ARG A 188 13.71 1.69 -8.73
N GLU A 189 12.45 1.37 -8.47
CA GLU A 189 11.38 2.36 -8.34
C GLU A 189 11.69 3.44 -7.27
N ASP A 190 12.26 3.05 -6.13
CA ASP A 190 12.64 3.97 -5.05
C ASP A 190 13.78 4.92 -5.46
N GLU A 191 14.68 4.45 -6.30
CA GLU A 191 15.80 5.24 -6.82
C GLU A 191 15.33 6.23 -7.89
N LEU A 192 14.43 5.80 -8.78
CA LEU A 192 13.79 6.67 -9.76
C LEU A 192 12.99 7.78 -9.08
N TRP A 193 12.16 7.42 -8.09
CA TRP A 193 11.38 8.38 -7.33
C TRP A 193 12.26 9.43 -6.64
N ARG A 194 13.31 9.00 -5.92
CA ARG A 194 14.24 9.94 -5.26
C ARG A 194 14.94 10.85 -6.26
N HIS A 195 15.35 10.31 -7.41
CA HIS A 195 16.02 11.08 -8.44
C HIS A 195 15.11 12.20 -8.97
N PHE A 196 13.92 11.86 -9.46
CA PHE A 196 13.00 12.86 -10.02
C PHE A 196 12.44 13.81 -8.97
N ALA A 197 12.20 13.36 -7.74
CA ALA A 197 11.83 14.26 -6.64
C ALA A 197 12.94 15.30 -6.40
N THR A 198 14.20 14.88 -6.38
CA THR A 198 15.36 15.78 -6.23
C THR A 198 15.47 16.74 -7.41
N GLU A 199 15.36 16.23 -8.63
CA GLU A 199 15.47 17.02 -9.86
C GLU A 199 14.37 18.07 -9.97
N LEU A 200 13.11 17.72 -9.67
CA LEU A 200 11.98 18.66 -9.67
C LEU A 200 12.16 19.77 -8.63
N VAL A 201 12.66 19.44 -7.44
CA VAL A 201 12.95 20.42 -6.37
C VAL A 201 14.10 21.35 -6.78
N GLN A 202 15.17 20.81 -7.34
CA GLN A 202 16.35 21.59 -7.76
C GLN A 202 16.08 22.44 -9.00
N GLY A 203 15.29 21.94 -9.95
CA GLY A 203 14.96 22.62 -11.20
C GLY A 203 14.10 23.87 -11.01
N LYS A 204 13.43 24.02 -9.86
CA LYS A 204 12.57 25.18 -9.51
C LYS A 204 11.47 25.50 -10.55
N HIS A 205 11.15 24.56 -11.44
CA HIS A 205 10.06 24.69 -12.41
C HIS A 205 8.69 24.69 -11.75
N TYR A 206 8.58 24.04 -10.59
CA TYR A 206 7.37 23.96 -9.78
C TYR A 206 7.66 24.41 -8.34
N ASP A 207 6.76 25.20 -7.77
CA ASP A 207 6.75 25.44 -6.32
C ASP A 207 6.18 24.20 -5.64
N MET A 208 7.04 23.27 -5.23
CA MET A 208 6.63 21.99 -4.62
C MET A 208 5.86 22.15 -3.30
N GLY A 209 5.83 23.35 -2.71
CA GLY A 209 4.96 23.67 -1.57
C GLY A 209 3.50 23.93 -1.96
N ARG A 210 3.24 24.20 -3.25
CA ARG A 210 1.93 24.54 -3.82
C ARG A 210 1.49 23.64 -4.98
N VAL A 211 2.45 22.99 -5.64
CA VAL A 211 2.23 22.13 -6.78
C VAL A 211 2.58 20.70 -6.40
N LYS A 212 1.65 19.77 -6.61
CA LYS A 212 1.92 18.33 -6.58
C LYS A 212 2.10 17.83 -8.00
N VAL A 213 3.10 17.00 -8.23
CA VAL A 213 3.47 16.53 -9.57
C VAL A 213 3.05 15.07 -9.76
N VAL A 214 2.50 14.76 -10.93
CA VAL A 214 2.17 13.39 -11.35
C VAL A 214 3.02 13.06 -12.58
N GLY A 215 4.13 12.36 -12.38
CA GLY A 215 5.14 12.09 -13.40
C GLY A 215 4.98 10.73 -14.07
N PHE A 216 5.17 10.67 -15.38
CA PHE A 216 5.07 9.46 -16.20
C PHE A 216 6.36 9.27 -17.01
N LEU A 217 7.11 8.19 -16.78
CA LEU A 217 8.38 7.94 -17.46
C LEU A 217 8.15 7.42 -18.89
N SER A 218 8.70 8.12 -19.87
CA SER A 218 8.68 7.67 -21.26
C SER A 218 9.49 6.40 -21.51
N SER A 219 10.54 6.15 -20.71
CA SER A 219 11.51 5.06 -20.90
C SER A 219 11.06 3.71 -20.32
N THR A 220 9.81 3.58 -19.87
CA THR A 220 9.29 2.28 -19.43
C THR A 220 9.21 1.32 -20.62
N HIS A 221 9.85 0.17 -20.49
CA HIS A 221 9.89 -0.85 -21.53
C HIS A 221 9.67 -2.24 -20.96
N PHE A 222 8.81 -3.03 -21.61
CA PHE A 222 8.52 -4.41 -21.27
C PHE A 222 9.02 -5.36 -22.36
N ASP A 223 9.84 -6.34 -21.97
CA ASP A 223 10.51 -7.25 -22.92
C ASP A 223 9.61 -8.35 -23.50
N GLY A 224 8.41 -8.56 -22.93
CA GLY A 224 7.51 -9.64 -23.33
C GLY A 224 7.69 -10.94 -22.56
N ILE A 225 6.61 -11.72 -22.45
CA ILE A 225 6.59 -13.02 -21.76
C ILE A 225 6.50 -14.15 -22.77
N THR A 226 7.63 -14.80 -23.04
CA THR A 226 7.69 -16.00 -23.90
C THR A 226 7.83 -17.31 -23.12
N ASP A 227 8.03 -17.23 -21.81
CA ASP A 227 8.24 -18.37 -20.91
C ASP A 227 6.94 -18.91 -20.29
N GLY A 228 5.81 -18.24 -20.56
CA GLY A 228 4.49 -18.60 -20.04
C GLY A 228 4.25 -18.23 -18.57
N ASP A 229 5.22 -17.61 -17.88
CA ASP A 229 5.05 -17.14 -16.51
C ASP A 229 4.48 -15.72 -16.48
N PHE A 230 3.16 -15.63 -16.30
CA PHE A 230 2.43 -14.36 -16.21
C PHE A 230 2.28 -13.85 -14.76
N SER A 231 3.15 -14.29 -13.84
CA SER A 231 3.16 -13.76 -12.48
C SER A 231 3.61 -12.30 -12.46
N TYR A 232 3.12 -11.53 -11.49
CA TYR A 232 3.56 -10.14 -11.29
C TYR A 232 5.07 -10.02 -11.08
N GLU A 233 5.69 -11.00 -10.41
CA GLU A 233 7.14 -11.01 -10.22
C GLU A 233 7.87 -11.13 -11.56
N ASN A 234 7.40 -11.98 -12.47
CA ASN A 234 8.01 -12.10 -13.79
C ASN A 234 7.74 -10.86 -14.65
N ILE A 235 6.50 -10.34 -14.63
CA ILE A 235 6.14 -9.08 -15.31
C ILE A 235 7.08 -7.95 -14.85
N ARG A 236 7.28 -7.79 -13.54
CA ARG A 236 8.18 -6.75 -12.99
C ARG A 236 9.64 -6.98 -13.37
N LYS A 237 10.13 -8.22 -13.37
CA LYS A 237 11.51 -8.54 -13.80
C LYS A 237 11.75 -8.19 -15.27
N LYS A 238 10.72 -8.30 -16.11
CA LYS A 238 10.78 -7.99 -17.55
C LYS A 238 10.37 -6.57 -17.89
N THR A 239 10.13 -5.71 -16.89
CA THR A 239 9.77 -4.30 -17.11
C THR A 239 10.88 -3.41 -16.56
N THR A 240 11.54 -2.68 -17.44
CA THR A 240 12.53 -1.66 -17.08
C THR A 240 11.88 -0.27 -17.01
N GLY A 241 12.48 0.65 -16.26
CA GLY A 241 11.96 2.01 -16.12
C GLY A 241 10.53 2.07 -15.53
N HIS A 242 10.15 1.07 -14.73
CA HIS A 242 8.84 1.01 -14.09
C HIS A 242 8.85 1.70 -12.73
N ALA A 243 7.84 2.53 -12.48
CA ALA A 243 7.56 3.11 -11.16
C ALA A 243 6.04 3.08 -10.90
N ALA A 244 5.67 3.00 -9.63
CA ALA A 244 4.32 3.27 -9.13
C ALA A 244 4.47 3.65 -7.65
N LEU A 245 4.88 4.90 -7.40
CA LEU A 245 5.21 5.39 -6.06
C LEU A 245 4.70 6.81 -5.84
N GLY A 246 4.01 7.03 -4.73
CA GLY A 246 3.47 8.31 -4.30
C GLY A 246 3.91 8.72 -2.91
N GLY A 247 4.24 10.00 -2.75
CA GLY A 247 4.58 10.59 -1.46
C GLY A 247 5.17 11.99 -1.65
N GLY A 248 5.36 12.76 -0.58
CA GLY A 248 6.16 14.01 -0.61
C GLY A 248 5.81 15.06 -1.68
N GLY A 249 4.65 14.98 -2.33
CA GLY A 249 4.24 15.84 -3.45
C GLY A 249 4.51 15.30 -4.86
N LEU A 250 5.09 14.10 -5.02
CA LEU A 250 5.32 13.43 -6.30
C LEU A 250 4.65 12.05 -6.33
N ALA A 251 3.81 11.81 -7.33
CA ALA A 251 3.40 10.47 -7.75
C ALA A 251 4.11 10.13 -9.07
N LEU A 252 4.84 9.01 -9.12
CA LEU A 252 5.67 8.63 -10.24
C LEU A 252 5.23 7.28 -10.82
N PHE A 253 5.06 7.22 -12.14
CA PHE A 253 4.55 6.06 -12.86
C PHE A 253 5.40 5.71 -14.07
N GLY A 254 5.48 4.41 -14.36
CA GLY A 254 5.86 3.93 -15.68
C GLY A 254 4.71 4.02 -16.68
N THR A 255 5.03 4.07 -17.98
CA THR A 255 4.02 4.19 -19.06
C THR A 255 3.67 2.86 -19.74
N GLY A 256 3.97 1.73 -19.11
CA GLY A 256 3.89 0.41 -19.74
C GLY A 256 2.50 0.04 -20.28
N CYS A 257 1.42 0.55 -19.69
CA CYS A 257 0.05 0.35 -20.20
C CYS A 257 -0.58 1.60 -20.84
N LEU A 258 0.20 2.65 -21.13
CA LEU A 258 -0.34 3.89 -21.73
C LEU A 258 -0.95 3.66 -23.13
N TYR A 259 -0.58 2.56 -23.80
CA TYR A 259 -1.17 2.12 -25.06
C TYR A 259 -2.68 1.85 -24.96
N THR A 260 -3.22 1.52 -23.78
CA THR A 260 -4.66 1.26 -23.58
C THR A 260 -5.46 2.51 -23.24
N TRP A 261 -4.80 3.61 -22.87
CA TRP A 261 -5.49 4.81 -22.40
C TRP A 261 -6.13 5.57 -23.57
N PRO A 262 -7.37 6.08 -23.43
CA PRO A 262 -8.03 6.84 -24.48
C PRO A 262 -7.36 8.21 -24.66
N SER A 263 -7.32 8.71 -25.89
CA SER A 263 -6.82 10.05 -26.23
C SER A 263 -7.93 11.11 -26.34
N SER A 264 -9.20 10.71 -26.23
CA SER A 264 -10.35 11.60 -26.32
C SER A 264 -11.46 11.18 -25.35
N LEU A 265 -12.26 12.16 -24.91
CA LEU A 265 -13.33 11.94 -23.93
C LEU A 265 -14.35 10.90 -24.41
N GLN A 266 -14.70 10.92 -25.69
CA GLN A 266 -15.73 10.07 -26.29
C GLN A 266 -15.35 8.58 -26.26
N ALA A 267 -14.05 8.28 -26.25
CA ALA A 267 -13.55 6.91 -26.24
C ALA A 267 -13.42 6.31 -24.82
N VAL A 268 -13.73 7.06 -23.75
CA VAL A 268 -13.41 6.63 -22.38
C VAL A 268 -14.17 5.37 -21.95
N CYS A 269 -15.51 5.36 -22.10
CA CYS A 269 -16.32 4.20 -21.71
C CYS A 269 -16.02 2.99 -22.60
N ASP A 270 -15.83 3.20 -23.90
CA ASP A 270 -15.46 2.14 -24.84
C ASP A 270 -14.08 1.54 -24.51
N ALA A 271 -13.11 2.38 -24.16
CA ALA A 271 -11.78 1.93 -23.73
C ALA A 271 -11.86 1.10 -22.44
N LEU A 272 -12.61 1.57 -21.43
CA LEU A 272 -12.82 0.83 -20.17
C LEU A 272 -13.56 -0.51 -20.39
N LEU A 273 -14.49 -0.55 -21.34
CA LEU A 273 -15.25 -1.75 -21.68
C LEU A 273 -14.56 -2.67 -22.70
N SER A 274 -13.39 -2.27 -23.22
CA SER A 274 -12.73 -3.00 -24.31
C SER A 274 -12.35 -4.43 -23.90
N PRO A 275 -12.92 -5.46 -24.56
CA PRO A 275 -12.58 -6.86 -24.30
C PRO A 275 -11.31 -7.29 -25.06
N GLN A 276 -10.66 -6.37 -25.78
CA GLN A 276 -9.49 -6.68 -26.59
C GLN A 276 -8.39 -7.31 -25.72
N PRO A 277 -7.89 -8.50 -26.07
CA PRO A 277 -6.85 -9.16 -25.29
C PRO A 277 -5.51 -8.43 -25.43
N VAL A 278 -4.72 -8.46 -24.36
CA VAL A 278 -3.33 -7.98 -24.37
C VAL A 278 -2.43 -9.05 -25.00
N ASP A 279 -1.60 -8.65 -25.96
CA ASP A 279 -0.52 -9.49 -26.49
C ASP A 279 0.66 -9.44 -25.51
N CYS A 280 0.64 -10.33 -24.51
CA CYS A 280 1.63 -10.37 -23.44
C CYS A 280 3.05 -10.75 -23.90
N ASP A 281 3.22 -11.18 -25.15
CA ASP A 281 4.52 -11.44 -25.76
C ASP A 281 5.24 -10.13 -26.12
N LYS A 282 4.50 -9.01 -26.19
CA LYS A 282 5.02 -7.70 -26.64
C LYS A 282 4.64 -6.52 -25.76
N LEU A 283 3.51 -6.61 -25.06
CA LEU A 283 2.91 -5.50 -24.32
C LEU A 283 2.70 -5.86 -22.86
N LEU A 284 2.89 -4.87 -21.99
CA LEU A 284 2.70 -5.03 -20.56
C LEU A 284 1.22 -5.25 -20.23
N ASP A 285 0.92 -6.33 -19.51
CA ASP A 285 -0.37 -6.57 -18.88
C ASP A 285 -0.32 -6.24 -17.37
N ASP A 286 -0.83 -5.06 -16.99
CA ASP A 286 -1.08 -4.70 -15.59
C ASP A 286 -2.60 -4.62 -15.32
N SER A 287 -3.38 -5.54 -15.90
CA SER A 287 -4.85 -5.53 -15.79
C SER A 287 -5.42 -6.24 -14.57
N ASN A 288 -4.59 -6.64 -13.61
CA ASN A 288 -5.01 -7.53 -12.52
C ASN A 288 -5.62 -8.85 -13.00
N TYR A 289 -4.88 -9.52 -13.89
CA TYR A 289 -5.24 -10.82 -14.48
C TYR A 289 -6.49 -10.83 -15.36
N ARG A 290 -7.04 -9.65 -15.71
CA ARG A 290 -8.15 -9.55 -16.68
C ARG A 290 -7.70 -9.83 -18.11
N ARG A 291 -6.42 -9.57 -18.42
CA ARG A 291 -5.77 -9.70 -19.74
C ARG A 291 -6.46 -8.94 -20.86
N THR A 292 -7.12 -7.83 -20.54
CA THR A 292 -7.82 -6.98 -21.51
C THR A 292 -7.30 -5.55 -21.49
N TYR A 293 -7.47 -4.85 -22.60
CA TYR A 293 -7.14 -3.42 -22.72
C TYR A 293 -7.93 -2.59 -21.71
N GLY A 294 -9.23 -2.87 -21.56
CA GLY A 294 -10.07 -2.21 -20.56
C GLY A 294 -9.62 -2.47 -19.13
N GLY A 295 -9.21 -3.72 -18.84
CA GLY A 295 -8.66 -4.07 -17.53
C GLY A 295 -7.33 -3.37 -17.23
N CYS A 296 -6.44 -3.26 -18.22
CA CYS A 296 -5.19 -2.52 -18.09
C CYS A 296 -5.44 -1.03 -17.84
N PHE A 297 -6.34 -0.41 -18.61
CA PHE A 297 -6.68 1.00 -18.41
C PHE A 297 -7.27 1.23 -17.01
N ALA A 298 -8.21 0.39 -16.59
CA ALA A 298 -8.84 0.46 -15.27
C ALA A 298 -7.82 0.33 -14.12
N THR A 299 -7.02 -0.74 -14.09
CA THR A 299 -6.03 -0.94 -13.02
C THR A 299 -4.99 0.17 -12.98
N THR A 300 -4.46 0.59 -14.14
CA THR A 300 -3.41 1.62 -14.14
C THR A 300 -3.95 3.01 -13.81
N LEU A 301 -5.17 3.38 -14.25
CA LEU A 301 -5.85 4.58 -13.77
C LEU A 301 -6.12 4.52 -12.25
N GLY A 302 -6.48 3.34 -11.75
CA GLY A 302 -6.66 3.05 -10.33
C GLY A 302 -5.37 3.24 -9.52
N SER A 303 -4.25 2.74 -10.03
CA SER A 303 -2.93 2.95 -9.43
C SER A 303 -2.57 4.44 -9.42
N VAL A 304 -2.89 5.18 -10.49
CA VAL A 304 -2.69 6.64 -10.48
C VAL A 304 -3.49 7.33 -9.37
N CYS A 305 -4.77 6.96 -9.22
CA CYS A 305 -5.62 7.45 -8.14
C CYS A 305 -5.03 7.12 -6.75
N HIS A 306 -4.51 5.91 -6.57
CA HIS A 306 -3.91 5.45 -5.31
C HIS A 306 -2.69 6.28 -4.90
N GLU A 307 -1.67 6.39 -5.77
CA GLU A 307 -0.44 7.11 -5.43
C GLU A 307 -0.69 8.62 -5.33
N MET A 308 -1.61 9.18 -6.13
CA MET A 308 -2.08 10.55 -5.93
C MET A 308 -2.67 10.73 -4.53
N GLY A 309 -3.42 9.73 -4.04
CA GLY A 309 -3.88 9.68 -2.65
C GLY A 309 -2.73 9.86 -1.64
N HIS A 310 -1.60 9.17 -1.82
CA HIS A 310 -0.42 9.38 -0.98
C HIS A 310 0.17 10.79 -1.09
N THR A 311 0.14 11.40 -2.29
CA THR A 311 0.55 12.81 -2.43
C THR A 311 -0.39 13.75 -1.68
N PHE A 312 -1.66 13.39 -1.49
CA PHE A 312 -2.64 14.09 -0.64
C PHE A 312 -2.65 13.60 0.81
N ASP A 313 -1.54 13.01 1.25
CA ASP A 313 -1.29 12.60 2.62
C ASP A 313 -2.22 11.48 3.14
N LEU A 314 -2.82 10.70 2.24
CA LEU A 314 -3.58 9.51 2.59
C LEU A 314 -2.63 8.36 2.93
N GLY A 315 -2.89 7.67 4.05
CA GLY A 315 -2.25 6.40 4.38
C GLY A 315 -2.99 5.22 3.75
N HIS A 316 -2.35 4.05 3.73
CA HIS A 316 -3.02 2.81 3.34
C HIS A 316 -4.14 2.44 4.31
N THR A 317 -5.17 1.77 3.78
CA THR A 317 -6.28 1.22 4.56
C THR A 317 -6.41 -0.29 4.38
N PRO A 318 -6.88 -1.04 5.39
CA PRO A 318 -6.96 -2.50 5.34
C PRO A 318 -8.24 -3.03 4.66
N ASP A 319 -9.04 -2.16 4.05
CA ASP A 319 -10.34 -2.46 3.45
C ASP A 319 -10.30 -2.36 1.92
N GLY A 320 -11.44 -2.62 1.27
CA GLY A 320 -11.58 -2.53 -0.19
C GLY A 320 -11.72 -1.11 -0.72
N SER A 321 -11.15 -0.11 -0.03
CA SER A 321 -11.15 1.27 -0.52
C SER A 321 -10.08 1.48 -1.59
N ILE A 322 -10.09 2.65 -2.25
CA ILE A 322 -9.04 3.07 -3.19
C ILE A 322 -7.64 3.01 -2.54
N MET A 323 -7.53 3.38 -1.26
CA MET A 323 -6.26 3.32 -0.50
C MET A 323 -5.96 1.92 0.08
N GLY A 324 -6.78 0.92 -0.26
CA GLY A 324 -6.57 -0.49 0.06
C GLY A 324 -6.47 -1.32 -1.23
N ASP A 325 -7.21 -2.44 -1.32
CA ASP A 325 -7.19 -3.33 -2.50
C ASP A 325 -8.30 -3.03 -3.53
N GLY A 326 -8.99 -1.89 -3.42
CA GLY A 326 -10.16 -1.57 -4.23
C GLY A 326 -9.91 -0.78 -5.52
N PHE A 327 -8.69 -0.27 -5.74
CA PHE A 327 -8.41 0.63 -6.87
C PHE A 327 -8.47 -0.06 -8.24
N ASP A 328 -8.31 -1.38 -8.31
CA ASP A 328 -8.38 -2.13 -9.58
C ASP A 328 -9.76 -2.04 -10.26
N ALA A 329 -10.80 -1.73 -9.49
CA ALA A 329 -12.19 -1.69 -9.94
C ALA A 329 -12.70 -0.27 -10.24
N ILE A 330 -11.80 0.69 -10.45
CA ILE A 330 -12.13 2.11 -10.62
C ILE A 330 -13.03 2.37 -11.84
N ASP A 331 -13.00 1.48 -12.83
CA ASP A 331 -13.85 1.48 -14.00
C ASP A 331 -15.35 1.45 -13.64
N ASN A 332 -15.73 0.78 -12.55
CA ASN A 332 -17.12 0.74 -12.09
C ASN A 332 -17.70 2.14 -11.84
N VAL A 333 -16.87 3.15 -11.52
CA VAL A 333 -17.32 4.54 -11.37
C VAL A 333 -17.85 5.09 -12.69
N PHE A 334 -17.23 4.75 -13.81
CA PHE A 334 -17.54 5.30 -15.12
C PHE A 334 -18.46 4.40 -15.96
N VAL A 335 -18.36 3.07 -15.80
CA VAL A 335 -19.10 2.10 -16.62
C VAL A 335 -20.06 1.21 -15.83
N GLY A 336 -20.12 1.36 -14.51
CA GLY A 336 -20.96 0.54 -13.63
C GLY A 336 -20.51 -0.91 -13.55
N THR A 337 -21.34 -1.78 -12.95
CA THR A 337 -21.02 -3.22 -12.84
C THR A 337 -21.30 -4.01 -14.12
N ALA A 338 -21.30 -3.34 -15.28
CA ALA A 338 -21.74 -3.86 -16.57
C ALA A 338 -21.06 -5.18 -17.01
N GLN A 339 -19.91 -5.53 -16.41
CA GLN A 339 -19.12 -6.71 -16.73
C GLN A 339 -19.03 -7.78 -15.61
N GLN A 340 -19.88 -7.78 -14.57
CA GLN A 340 -19.81 -8.75 -13.45
C GLN A 340 -20.09 -10.25 -13.78
N ALA A 341 -19.86 -10.70 -15.00
CA ALA A 341 -19.63 -12.11 -15.27
C ALA A 341 -18.11 -12.39 -15.13
N THR A 342 -17.77 -13.17 -14.09
CA THR A 342 -16.52 -13.96 -13.96
C THR A 342 -15.18 -13.21 -13.89
N HIS A 343 -14.90 -12.52 -12.77
CA HIS A 343 -13.52 -12.26 -12.36
C HIS A 343 -13.17 -13.13 -11.14
N VAL A 344 -13.04 -14.44 -11.38
CA VAL A 344 -12.54 -15.43 -10.40
C VAL A 344 -11.03 -15.62 -10.62
N GLY A 345 -10.30 -14.50 -10.71
CA GLY A 345 -8.84 -14.48 -10.77
C GLY A 345 -8.24 -14.31 -9.38
N PRO A 346 -6.98 -14.72 -9.14
CA PRO A 346 -6.27 -14.35 -7.93
C PRO A 346 -6.19 -12.83 -7.83
N LYS A 347 -6.54 -12.26 -6.66
CA LYS A 347 -6.36 -10.81 -6.45
C LYS A 347 -4.87 -10.49 -6.31
N ARG A 348 -4.44 -9.34 -6.83
CA ARG A 348 -3.14 -8.74 -6.48
C ARG A 348 -3.01 -8.67 -4.96
N LEU A 349 -1.95 -9.27 -4.42
CA LEU A 349 -1.62 -9.17 -3.01
C LEU A 349 -0.93 -7.82 -2.77
N ILE A 350 -1.72 -6.80 -2.43
CA ILE A 350 -1.20 -5.54 -1.88
C ILE A 350 -1.09 -5.78 -0.37
N GLU A 351 0.08 -5.54 0.23
CA GLU A 351 0.30 -5.74 1.67
C GLU A 351 -0.43 -4.65 2.49
N THR A 352 -1.76 -4.76 2.57
CA THR A 352 -2.64 -3.79 3.23
C THR A 352 -3.12 -4.26 4.61
N LYS A 353 -2.76 -5.47 5.05
CA LYS A 353 -3.22 -6.03 6.33
C LYS A 353 -2.14 -5.98 7.40
N PRO A 354 -2.44 -5.44 8.61
CA PRO A 354 -1.61 -5.62 9.79
C PRO A 354 -1.19 -7.08 10.02
N ARG A 355 0.12 -7.36 10.16
CA ARG A 355 0.59 -8.63 10.75
C ARG A 355 0.54 -8.50 12.28
N GLY A 356 -0.32 -9.27 12.94
CA GLY A 356 -0.51 -9.28 14.40
C GLY A 356 -1.99 -9.42 14.82
N LEU A 357 -2.23 -9.83 16.08
CA LEU A 357 -3.55 -9.83 16.70
C LEU A 357 -4.05 -8.37 16.78
N ALA A 358 -4.72 -7.91 15.73
CA ALA A 358 -5.45 -6.65 15.74
C ALA A 358 -6.63 -6.80 16.71
N GLY A 359 -6.36 -6.56 17.99
CA GLY A 359 -7.36 -6.52 19.04
C GLY A 359 -8.45 -5.52 18.67
N ARG A 360 -9.69 -6.00 18.71
CA ARG A 360 -10.92 -5.19 18.72
C ARG A 360 -10.72 -3.99 19.66
N LEU A 361 -10.58 -2.78 19.13
CA LEU A 361 -10.81 -1.50 19.84
C LEU A 361 -10.61 -0.33 18.87
N THR A 362 -11.38 -0.32 17.78
CA THR A 362 -11.92 0.95 17.27
C THR A 362 -12.92 1.41 18.32
N GLN A 363 -12.81 2.64 18.86
CA GLN A 363 -13.96 3.23 19.54
C GLN A 363 -15.15 3.14 18.57
N LEU A 364 -16.12 2.32 18.95
CA LEU A 364 -17.19 1.84 18.08
C LEU A 364 -17.95 3.03 17.45
N LYS A 365 -17.78 3.22 16.14
CA LYS A 365 -18.96 3.47 15.31
C LYS A 365 -19.87 2.26 15.51
N ARG A 366 -21.17 2.48 15.69
CA ARG A 366 -22.11 1.39 15.98
C ARG A 366 -21.96 0.34 14.87
N PRO A 367 -22.03 -0.97 15.16
CA PRO A 367 -21.89 -2.03 14.15
C PRO A 367 -22.74 -1.81 12.88
N GLY A 368 -23.88 -1.12 13.01
CA GLY A 368 -24.73 -0.72 11.89
C GLY A 368 -24.14 0.32 10.93
N ASP A 369 -23.26 1.23 11.38
CA ASP A 369 -22.75 2.33 10.53
C ASP A 369 -21.72 1.83 9.51
N VAL A 370 -20.89 0.86 9.89
CA VAL A 370 -19.90 0.23 8.98
C VAL A 370 -20.60 -0.65 7.95
N LEU A 371 -21.63 -1.40 8.38
CA LEU A 371 -22.45 -2.20 7.48
C LEU A 371 -23.21 -1.29 6.51
N ARG A 372 -23.81 -0.19 7.00
CA ARG A 372 -24.50 0.79 6.18
C ARG A 372 -23.58 1.46 5.17
N GLN A 373 -22.37 1.88 5.56
CA GLN A 373 -21.38 2.43 4.62
C GLN A 373 -20.99 1.43 3.52
N ARG A 374 -20.81 0.14 3.87
CA ARG A 374 -20.55 -0.90 2.88
C ARG A 374 -21.74 -1.15 1.96
N LEU A 375 -22.96 -1.06 2.50
CA LEU A 375 -24.19 -1.18 1.72
C LEU A 375 -24.37 0.03 0.79
N ASP A 376 -24.14 1.25 1.26
CA ASP A 376 -24.22 2.49 0.49
C ASP A 376 -23.16 2.51 -0.63
N ALA A 377 -21.92 2.10 -0.33
CA ALA A 377 -20.87 1.96 -1.34
C ALA A 377 -21.23 0.91 -2.41
N LYS A 378 -21.79 -0.24 -2.00
CA LYS A 378 -22.31 -1.26 -2.92
C LYS A 378 -23.51 -0.78 -3.73
N GLN A 379 -24.33 0.11 -3.18
CA GLN A 379 -25.51 0.65 -3.85
C GLN A 379 -25.12 1.59 -5.01
N ASN A 380 -23.94 2.23 -4.94
CA ASN A 380 -23.38 3.05 -6.00
C ASN A 380 -22.64 2.23 -7.06
N ASP A 381 -21.36 1.91 -6.82
CA ASP A 381 -20.48 1.21 -7.78
C ASP A 381 -19.37 0.38 -7.09
N GLY A 382 -19.39 0.30 -5.76
CA GLY A 382 -18.42 -0.45 -4.97
C GLY A 382 -17.06 0.23 -4.81
N VAL A 383 -16.81 1.38 -5.46
CA VAL A 383 -15.55 2.13 -5.39
C VAL A 383 -15.72 3.30 -4.42
N PHE A 384 -14.84 3.39 -3.42
CA PHE A 384 -14.92 4.42 -2.38
C PHE A 384 -13.54 4.75 -1.80
N PHE A 385 -13.40 5.95 -1.25
CA PHE A 385 -12.36 6.26 -0.27
C PHE A 385 -12.84 5.83 1.11
N ALA A 386 -11.96 5.29 1.95
CA ALA A 386 -12.33 5.01 3.34
C ALA A 386 -12.81 6.31 4.02
N PRO A 387 -13.74 6.26 5.00
CA PRO A 387 -14.30 7.47 5.60
C PRO A 387 -13.26 8.45 6.19
N THR A 388 -12.13 7.94 6.69
CA THR A 388 -11.01 8.76 7.18
C THR A 388 -10.22 9.41 6.05
N SER A 389 -10.03 8.69 4.94
CA SER A 389 -9.43 9.22 3.72
C SER A 389 -10.31 10.33 3.11
N ALA A 390 -11.61 10.10 2.99
CA ALA A 390 -12.57 11.11 2.53
C ALA A 390 -12.60 12.35 3.43
N LEU A 391 -12.51 12.17 4.76
CA LEU A 391 -12.39 13.26 5.72
C LEU A 391 -11.08 14.05 5.52
N THR A 392 -9.95 13.36 5.33
CA THR A 392 -8.66 14.00 5.09
C THR A 392 -8.72 14.87 3.84
N LEU A 393 -9.20 14.31 2.72
CA LEU A 393 -9.35 15.03 1.46
C LEU A 393 -10.29 16.25 1.60
N SER A 394 -11.40 16.13 2.33
CA SER A 394 -12.38 17.22 2.43
C SER A 394 -11.86 18.47 3.16
N TYR A 395 -10.82 18.34 3.99
CA TYR A 395 -10.10 19.43 4.65
C TYR A 395 -8.74 19.75 4.02
N HIS A 396 -8.22 18.90 3.15
CA HIS A 396 -6.92 19.08 2.51
C HIS A 396 -6.89 20.35 1.64
N ARG A 397 -5.78 21.11 1.66
CA ARG A 397 -5.67 22.42 1.00
C ARG A 397 -5.91 22.37 -0.51
N TRP A 398 -5.48 21.29 -1.16
CA TRP A 398 -5.69 21.10 -2.61
C TRP A 398 -7.16 20.92 -3.00
N PHE A 399 -8.06 20.61 -2.05
CA PHE A 399 -9.49 20.35 -2.29
C PHE A 399 -10.39 21.51 -1.82
N ASN A 400 -9.81 22.62 -1.36
CA ASN A 400 -10.54 23.73 -0.76
C ASN A 400 -10.09 25.07 -1.37
N HIS A 401 -10.75 25.47 -2.45
CA HIS A 401 -10.49 26.70 -3.21
C HIS A 401 -10.96 27.95 -2.44
N GLY A 402 -10.32 29.10 -2.69
CA GLY A 402 -10.77 30.42 -2.18
C GLY A 402 -10.68 30.65 -0.66
N LYS A 403 -10.32 29.66 0.16
CA LYS A 403 -10.05 29.87 1.59
C LYS A 403 -8.72 30.60 1.76
N ARG A 404 -8.74 31.79 2.37
CA ARG A 404 -7.53 32.51 2.78
C ARG A 404 -6.73 31.60 3.72
N LEU A 405 -5.43 31.46 3.49
CA LEU A 405 -4.53 30.74 4.40
C LEU A 405 -4.60 31.40 5.78
N VAL A 406 -5.37 30.81 6.70
CA VAL A 406 -5.42 31.25 8.09
C VAL A 406 -4.18 30.69 8.77
N GLY A 407 -3.39 31.57 9.40
CA GLY A 407 -2.10 31.25 10.03
C GLY A 407 -2.21 30.44 11.31
N GLY A 408 -2.87 29.28 11.26
CA GLY A 408 -2.86 28.31 12.34
C GLY A 408 -1.57 27.50 12.33
N SER A 409 -1.05 27.18 13.52
CA SER A 409 0.08 26.27 13.68
C SER A 409 -0.34 25.09 14.56
N MET A 410 0.17 23.91 14.24
CA MET A 410 0.03 22.73 15.08
C MET A 410 1.39 22.32 15.61
N ASN A 411 1.42 21.91 16.87
CA ASN A 411 2.61 21.41 17.53
C ASN A 411 2.30 20.11 18.27
N PHE A 412 3.28 19.21 18.34
CA PHE A 412 3.19 18.00 19.14
C PHE A 412 4.21 18.09 20.27
N ASP A 413 3.72 17.97 21.50
CA ASP A 413 4.56 17.80 22.67
C ASP A 413 4.74 16.30 22.91
N ASN A 414 5.95 15.77 22.67
CA ASN A 414 6.29 14.37 22.91
C ASN A 414 6.16 13.97 24.38
N THR A 415 6.48 14.87 25.30
CA THR A 415 6.50 14.59 26.75
C THR A 415 5.08 14.37 27.25
N THR A 416 4.16 15.28 26.88
CA THR A 416 2.74 15.15 27.27
C THR A 416 1.93 14.33 26.27
N ARG A 417 2.51 14.01 25.10
CA ARG A 417 1.88 13.34 23.96
C ARG A 417 0.65 14.08 23.44
N THR A 418 0.77 15.39 23.38
CA THR A 418 -0.36 16.29 23.12
C THR A 418 -0.17 17.05 21.83
N VAL A 419 -1.15 16.93 20.93
CA VAL A 419 -1.27 17.79 19.76
C VAL A 419 -1.98 19.06 20.19
N THR A 420 -1.34 20.20 20.00
CA THR A 420 -1.93 21.53 20.18
C THR A 420 -2.07 22.21 18.83
N CYS A 421 -3.15 22.97 18.67
CA CYS A 421 -3.52 23.69 17.45
C CYS A 421 -3.96 25.09 17.85
N SER A 422 -3.30 26.10 17.28
CA SER A 422 -3.60 27.51 17.49
C SER A 422 -4.40 28.06 16.31
N GLY A 423 -5.47 28.81 16.58
CA GLY A 423 -6.26 29.49 15.54
C GLY A 423 -7.15 28.58 14.67
N SER A 424 -7.25 27.28 14.98
CA SER A 424 -8.12 26.32 14.30
C SER A 424 -8.54 25.20 15.27
N SER A 425 -9.22 24.17 14.76
CA SER A 425 -9.65 23.02 15.55
C SER A 425 -9.23 21.72 14.87
N ILE A 426 -8.73 20.79 15.67
CA ILE A 426 -8.30 19.47 15.21
C ILE A 426 -9.54 18.71 14.70
N VAL A 427 -9.44 18.14 13.50
CA VAL A 427 -10.53 17.35 12.86
C VAL A 427 -10.18 15.87 12.76
N LEU A 428 -8.90 15.54 12.72
CA LEU A 428 -8.41 14.16 12.58
C LEU A 428 -7.04 14.01 13.24
N VAL A 429 -6.86 12.90 13.96
CA VAL A 429 -5.54 12.39 14.39
C VAL A 429 -5.47 10.91 14.04
N GLU A 430 -4.37 10.47 13.45
CA GLU A 430 -4.11 9.09 13.07
C GLU A 430 -2.74 8.66 13.58
N LEU A 431 -2.62 7.38 13.91
CA LEU A 431 -1.35 6.70 14.09
C LEU A 431 -1.17 5.74 12.93
N ARG A 432 -0.10 5.94 12.18
CA ARG A 432 0.24 5.16 10.99
C ARG A 432 1.56 4.44 11.25
N THR A 433 1.77 3.27 10.65
CA THR A 433 3.10 2.66 10.63
C THR A 433 4.06 3.56 9.86
N THR A 434 5.25 3.77 10.39
CA THR A 434 6.29 4.59 9.74
C THR A 434 6.72 4.02 8.40
N GLU A 435 6.68 2.69 8.25
CA GLU A 435 7.20 2.02 7.07
C GLU A 435 6.35 2.17 5.80
N ASN A 436 5.04 1.97 5.90
CA ASN A 436 4.14 1.92 4.74
C ASN A 436 2.89 2.79 4.92
N GLY A 437 2.87 3.66 5.93
CA GLY A 437 1.76 4.58 6.18
C GLY A 437 0.43 3.90 6.52
N MET A 438 0.42 2.61 6.89
CA MET A 438 -0.80 1.87 7.24
C MET A 438 -1.45 2.46 8.49
N MET A 439 -2.71 2.88 8.37
CA MET A 439 -3.45 3.40 9.51
C MET A 439 -3.71 2.29 10.55
N ARG A 440 -3.23 2.52 11.78
CA ARG A 440 -3.40 1.61 12.93
C ARG A 440 -4.49 2.10 13.88
N LYS A 441 -4.54 3.40 14.15
CA LYS A 441 -5.58 4.05 14.95
C LYS A 441 -5.95 5.40 14.36
N CYS A 442 -7.19 5.80 14.58
CA CYS A 442 -7.68 7.13 14.20
C CYS A 442 -8.66 7.68 15.24
N TRP A 443 -8.70 8.99 15.34
CA TRP A 443 -9.65 9.79 16.11
C TRP A 443 -10.17 10.90 15.20
N THR A 444 -11.48 10.96 15.01
CA THR A 444 -12.13 12.00 14.19
C THR A 444 -13.00 12.89 15.06
N PHE A 445 -13.02 14.18 14.74
CA PHE A 445 -13.75 15.18 15.51
C PHE A 445 -14.67 15.94 14.55
N ARG A 446 -15.97 15.63 14.59
CA ARG A 446 -16.96 16.26 13.70
C ARG A 446 -17.51 17.56 14.30
N GLU A 447 -17.91 18.49 13.43
CA GLU A 447 -18.68 19.66 13.84
C GLU A 447 -19.98 19.23 14.55
N GLY A 448 -20.28 19.86 15.70
CA GLY A 448 -21.46 19.59 16.51
C GLY A 448 -21.33 18.47 17.56
N GLN A 449 -20.18 17.79 17.68
CA GLN A 449 -19.97 16.84 18.77
C GLN A 449 -19.61 17.57 20.09
N PRO A 450 -20.25 17.23 21.23
CA PRO A 450 -20.03 17.90 22.51
C PRO A 450 -18.62 17.71 23.10
N GLN A 451 -17.83 16.76 22.57
CA GLN A 451 -16.44 16.47 23.00
C GLN A 451 -15.37 16.92 21.99
N ARG A 452 -15.68 17.84 21.07
CA ARG A 452 -14.68 18.34 20.12
C ARG A 452 -13.54 19.03 20.89
N PRO A 453 -12.28 18.57 20.79
CA PRO A 453 -11.16 19.27 21.40
C PRO A 453 -11.00 20.64 20.74
N VAL A 454 -11.16 21.70 21.54
CA VAL A 454 -10.86 23.08 21.11
C VAL A 454 -9.35 23.24 21.18
N GLY A 455 -8.69 22.91 20.07
CA GLY A 455 -7.27 23.18 19.89
C GLY A 455 -6.30 22.24 20.60
N THR A 456 -6.72 21.24 21.38
CA THR A 456 -5.78 20.32 22.07
C THR A 456 -6.29 18.89 22.15
N PHE A 457 -5.48 17.91 21.77
CA PHE A 457 -5.79 16.48 21.88
C PHE A 457 -4.58 15.67 22.38
N THR A 458 -4.75 14.95 23.48
CA THR A 458 -3.70 14.09 24.05
C THR A 458 -3.88 12.64 23.59
N LEU A 459 -2.84 12.06 23.01
CA LEU A 459 -2.83 10.67 22.58
C LEU A 459 -2.94 9.73 23.81
N PRO A 460 -3.87 8.76 23.82
CA PRO A 460 -3.95 7.77 24.89
C PRO A 460 -2.65 7.00 25.05
N LYS A 461 -2.31 6.55 26.27
CA LYS A 461 -1.20 5.60 26.46
C LYS A 461 -1.51 4.29 25.72
N LEU A 462 -0.70 3.96 24.72
CA LEU A 462 -0.84 2.74 23.93
C LEU A 462 0.31 1.81 24.31
N ALA A 463 -0.01 0.73 25.00
CA ALA A 463 0.93 -0.38 25.14
C ALA A 463 1.08 -1.06 23.76
N CYS A 464 2.30 -1.46 23.40
CA CYS A 464 2.59 -2.37 22.27
C CYS A 464 2.49 -1.79 20.85
N LEU A 465 2.78 -0.49 20.64
CA LEU A 465 2.96 0.06 19.29
C LEU A 465 4.28 0.82 19.20
N THR A 466 5.26 0.26 18.51
CA THR A 466 6.53 0.90 18.15
C THR A 466 6.51 1.35 16.69
N ASP A 467 7.40 2.27 16.29
CA ASP A 467 7.61 2.69 14.90
C ASP A 467 6.36 3.29 14.24
N LEU A 468 5.75 4.26 14.91
CA LEU A 468 4.57 4.97 14.44
C LEU A 468 4.90 6.40 14.00
N THR A 469 4.18 6.85 12.98
CA THR A 469 4.06 8.26 12.61
C THR A 469 2.67 8.74 12.99
N MET A 470 2.61 9.76 13.84
CA MET A 470 1.40 10.48 14.13
C MET A 470 1.11 11.45 12.98
N PHE A 471 -0.12 11.42 12.48
CA PHE A 471 -0.65 12.35 11.50
C PHE A 471 -1.82 13.11 12.13
N ALA A 472 -1.76 14.43 12.17
CA ALA A 472 -2.85 15.28 12.64
C ALA A 472 -3.24 16.31 11.58
N MET A 473 -4.53 16.61 11.49
CA MET A 473 -5.08 17.61 10.57
C MET A 473 -6.11 18.49 11.30
N ASP A 474 -6.09 19.78 10.98
CA ASP A 474 -7.07 20.76 11.46
C ASP A 474 -8.11 21.16 10.40
N ALA A 475 -9.13 21.91 10.82
CA ALA A 475 -10.24 22.35 9.98
C ALA A 475 -9.85 23.34 8.87
N THR A 476 -8.61 23.85 8.91
CA THR A 476 -8.02 24.76 7.92
C THR A 476 -7.11 24.04 6.94
N GLY A 477 -6.90 22.73 7.10
CA GLY A 477 -6.05 21.91 6.25
C GLY A 477 -4.57 22.02 6.57
N ASN A 478 -4.19 22.49 7.76
CA ASN A 478 -2.83 22.31 8.26
C ASN A 478 -2.63 20.84 8.60
N ILE A 479 -1.43 20.33 8.36
CA ILE A 479 -1.05 18.95 8.59
C ILE A 479 0.20 18.95 9.48
N LEU A 480 0.18 18.10 10.50
CA LEU A 480 1.33 17.80 11.35
C LEU A 480 1.65 16.31 11.22
N LYS A 481 2.89 16.00 10.87
CA LYS A 481 3.40 14.64 10.82
C LYS A 481 4.61 14.56 11.73
N GLU A 482 4.50 13.78 12.79
CA GLU A 482 5.60 13.57 13.73
C GLU A 482 5.84 12.09 13.90
N SER A 483 7.09 11.66 13.77
CA SER A 483 7.46 10.33 14.25
C SER A 483 7.27 10.34 15.76
N THR A 484 6.61 9.31 16.30
CA THR A 484 6.49 9.17 17.76
C THR A 484 7.85 8.87 18.42
N ASP A 485 8.91 8.72 17.61
CA ASP A 485 10.27 8.37 18.03
C ASP A 485 11.23 9.59 17.98
N ASN A 486 10.72 10.80 17.76
CA ASN A 486 11.51 12.00 17.50
C ASN A 486 11.72 12.88 18.74
N ASP A 487 12.42 12.39 19.76
CA ASP A 487 12.95 13.27 20.82
C ASP A 487 14.34 13.80 20.45
N SER A 488 14.34 15.04 19.92
CA SER A 488 15.51 15.90 19.75
C SER A 488 15.94 16.57 21.07
N THR A 489 16.05 15.78 22.13
CA THR A 489 16.73 16.15 23.38
C THR A 489 17.49 14.94 23.85
N ALA A 490 18.79 14.86 23.55
CA ALA A 490 19.76 13.90 24.12
C ALA A 490 19.11 12.63 24.72
N VAL A 491 18.49 11.82 23.87
CA VAL A 491 17.89 10.56 24.31
C VAL A 491 19.03 9.56 24.39
N VAL A 492 19.26 9.07 25.59
CA VAL A 492 19.87 7.77 25.83
C VAL A 492 19.10 6.77 24.95
N CYS A 493 19.66 6.36 23.81
CA CYS A 493 19.02 5.36 22.94
C CYS A 493 18.79 4.09 23.78
N ASP A 494 17.55 3.77 24.12
CA ASP A 494 17.29 2.49 24.74
C ASP A 494 17.59 1.37 23.74
N ALA A 495 18.32 0.35 24.20
CA ALA A 495 18.74 -0.78 23.39
C ALA A 495 17.53 -1.48 22.75
N LYS A 496 17.60 -1.79 21.44
CA LYS A 496 16.58 -2.61 20.76
C LYS A 496 16.43 -4.00 21.39
N ILE A 497 17.48 -4.53 22.00
CA ILE A 497 17.44 -5.77 22.76
C ILE A 497 17.83 -5.50 24.20
N GLN A 498 16.90 -5.77 25.10
CA GLN A 498 17.12 -5.73 26.55
C GLN A 498 17.28 -7.16 27.05
N PHE A 499 18.52 -7.64 27.19
CA PHE A 499 18.81 -9.05 27.51
C PHE A 499 18.29 -9.46 28.89
N ARG A 500 18.13 -8.52 29.83
CA ARG A 500 17.49 -8.77 31.14
C ARG A 500 16.02 -9.17 31.02
N GLN A 501 15.34 -8.81 29.93
CA GLN A 501 13.94 -9.14 29.69
C GLN A 501 13.77 -10.50 29.00
N LEU A 502 14.86 -11.07 28.45
CA LEU A 502 14.83 -12.38 27.82
C LEU A 502 14.88 -13.46 28.90
N LYS A 503 14.03 -14.47 28.76
CA LYS A 503 14.08 -15.69 29.55
C LYS A 503 15.39 -16.42 29.21
N PRO A 504 16.28 -16.66 30.21
CA PRO A 504 17.49 -17.44 29.98
C PRO A 504 17.14 -18.87 29.58
N PHE A 505 18.02 -19.51 28.81
CA PHE A 505 17.88 -20.94 28.50
C PHE A 505 17.99 -21.80 29.77
N PRO A 506 17.36 -22.99 29.80
CA PRO A 506 17.29 -23.80 31.01
C PRO A 506 18.69 -24.21 31.50
N VAL A 507 18.86 -24.21 32.82
CA VAL A 507 20.05 -24.79 33.48
C VAL A 507 20.02 -26.30 33.24
N ILE A 508 21.18 -26.92 33.02
CA ILE A 508 21.33 -28.38 32.86
C ILE A 508 22.14 -28.89 34.04
N ASP A 509 21.48 -29.55 34.98
CA ASP A 509 22.07 -29.95 36.26
C ASP A 509 21.44 -31.26 36.79
N GLU A 510 21.78 -31.64 38.02
CA GLU A 510 21.25 -32.84 38.65
C GLU A 510 19.72 -32.80 38.86
N ASN A 511 19.11 -31.61 39.00
CA ASN A 511 17.68 -31.47 39.29
C ASN A 511 16.80 -31.87 38.09
N ASN A 512 17.35 -31.79 36.88
CA ASN A 512 16.69 -32.22 35.65
C ASN A 512 17.34 -33.45 34.99
N ASN A 513 18.14 -34.21 35.73
CA ASN A 513 18.88 -35.36 35.22
C ASN A 513 19.82 -35.02 34.05
N PHE A 514 20.40 -33.81 34.06
CA PHE A 514 21.25 -33.29 32.99
C PHE A 514 20.55 -33.29 31.62
N LYS A 515 19.26 -32.92 31.62
CA LYS A 515 18.42 -32.85 30.41
C LYS A 515 17.81 -31.47 30.20
N ILE A 516 17.50 -31.13 28.96
CA ILE A 516 16.90 -29.84 28.61
C ILE A 516 15.38 -29.91 28.74
N GLU A 517 14.79 -29.14 29.66
CA GLU A 517 13.33 -29.02 29.78
C GLU A 517 12.72 -28.36 28.53
N THR A 518 11.83 -29.09 27.85
CA THR A 518 11.29 -28.75 26.53
C THR A 518 10.53 -27.42 26.55
N GLU A 519 9.61 -27.23 27.48
CA GLU A 519 8.79 -26.02 27.57
C GLU A 519 9.65 -24.77 27.81
N HIS A 520 10.58 -24.85 28.75
CA HIS A 520 11.52 -23.77 29.05
C HIS A 520 12.40 -23.43 27.84
N PHE A 521 12.92 -24.44 27.14
CA PHE A 521 13.69 -24.24 25.91
C PHE A 521 12.86 -23.55 24.82
N LEU A 522 11.61 -23.97 24.61
CA LEU A 522 10.71 -23.37 23.61
C LEU A 522 10.35 -21.92 23.93
N GLU A 523 10.10 -21.60 25.20
CA GLU A 523 9.84 -20.22 25.63
C GLU A 523 11.05 -19.32 25.41
N SER A 524 12.24 -19.76 25.83
CA SER A 524 13.49 -19.02 25.62
C SER A 524 13.80 -18.83 24.14
N SER A 525 13.57 -19.88 23.33
CA SER A 525 13.70 -19.86 21.88
C SER A 525 12.82 -18.81 21.24
N ASN A 526 11.54 -18.72 21.62
CA ASN A 526 10.63 -17.72 21.08
C ASN A 526 11.08 -16.29 21.43
N GLN A 527 11.56 -16.06 22.66
CA GLN A 527 11.99 -14.72 23.08
C GLN A 527 13.24 -14.23 22.33
N ILE A 528 14.24 -15.08 22.11
CA ILE A 528 15.40 -14.68 21.31
C ILE A 528 15.04 -14.49 19.83
N ILE A 529 14.12 -15.30 19.28
CA ILE A 529 13.59 -15.12 17.91
C ILE A 529 12.82 -13.79 17.78
N ASP A 530 12.03 -13.42 18.80
CA ASP A 530 11.33 -12.13 18.85
C ASP A 530 12.32 -10.96 18.88
N ALA A 531 13.40 -11.06 19.65
CA ALA A 531 14.46 -10.06 19.68
C ALA A 531 15.17 -9.91 18.33
N ILE A 532 15.41 -11.01 17.61
CA ILE A 532 16.03 -10.98 16.27
C ILE A 532 15.08 -10.39 15.22
N ALA A 533 13.76 -10.51 15.40
CA ALA A 533 12.79 -9.90 14.49
C ALA A 533 12.93 -8.36 14.43
N CYS A 534 13.54 -7.73 15.43
CA CYS A 534 13.86 -6.30 15.46
C CYS A 534 15.00 -5.90 14.50
N PHE A 535 15.67 -6.84 13.83
CA PHE A 535 16.74 -6.55 12.86
C PHE A 535 16.22 -6.05 11.50
N GLY A 536 14.89 -6.02 11.33
CA GLY A 536 14.22 -5.47 10.15
C GLY A 536 13.70 -6.53 9.18
N LYS A 537 12.91 -6.08 8.19
CA LYS A 537 12.11 -6.97 7.34
C LYS A 537 12.90 -8.01 6.53
N LEU A 538 14.16 -7.74 6.18
CA LEU A 538 14.97 -8.69 5.42
C LEU A 538 15.40 -9.92 6.24
N PHE A 539 15.31 -9.85 7.58
CA PHE A 539 15.46 -11.01 8.46
C PHE A 539 14.21 -11.89 8.53
N SER A 540 13.07 -11.46 7.96
CA SER A 540 11.80 -12.21 8.02
C SER A 540 11.90 -13.65 7.51
N PRO A 541 12.63 -13.99 6.43
CA PRO A 541 12.76 -15.37 5.99
C PRO A 541 13.46 -16.25 7.05
N ILE A 542 14.48 -15.71 7.73
CA ILE A 542 15.24 -16.41 8.78
C ILE A 542 14.37 -16.58 10.02
N VAL A 543 13.68 -15.52 10.45
CA VAL A 543 12.75 -15.56 11.59
C VAL A 543 11.61 -16.56 11.33
N LYS A 544 11.08 -16.59 10.10
CA LYS A 544 10.02 -17.52 9.71
C LYS A 544 10.51 -18.98 9.79
N ASP A 545 11.71 -19.27 9.30
CA ASP A 545 12.29 -20.60 9.37
C ASP A 545 12.47 -21.07 10.83
N MET A 546 13.08 -20.23 11.68
CA MET A 546 13.24 -20.54 13.11
C MET A 546 11.90 -20.80 13.80
N ARG A 547 10.87 -19.97 13.54
CA ARG A 547 9.52 -20.17 14.10
C ARG A 547 8.86 -21.46 13.62
N GLN A 548 9.05 -21.81 12.35
CA GLN A 548 8.53 -23.08 11.82
C GLN A 548 9.17 -24.27 12.52
N ASN A 549 10.48 -24.21 12.78
CA ASN A 549 11.19 -25.27 13.50
C ASN A 549 10.78 -25.36 14.98
N VAL A 550 10.62 -24.22 15.67
CA VAL A 550 10.02 -24.18 17.02
C VAL A 550 8.62 -24.80 17.01
N GLN A 551 7.78 -24.45 16.03
CA GLN A 551 6.41 -24.98 15.94
C GLN A 551 6.38 -26.50 15.74
N LYS A 552 7.31 -27.07 14.96
CA LYS A 552 7.43 -28.54 14.81
C LYS A 552 7.67 -29.20 16.18
N ILE A 553 8.59 -28.66 16.97
CA ILE A 553 8.92 -29.17 18.31
C ILE A 553 7.73 -29.00 19.26
N THR A 554 7.09 -27.82 19.27
CA THR A 554 5.88 -27.55 20.06
C THR A 554 4.75 -28.53 19.74
N ASN A 555 4.54 -28.85 18.46
CA ASN A 555 3.48 -29.77 18.04
C ASN A 555 3.73 -31.19 18.56
N LYS A 556 4.98 -31.67 18.60
CA LYS A 556 5.31 -32.99 19.16
C LYS A 556 5.21 -32.99 20.68
N TYR A 557 5.75 -31.96 21.33
CA TYR A 557 5.64 -31.78 22.79
C TYR A 557 4.19 -31.93 23.28
N LYS A 558 3.25 -31.24 22.62
CA LYS A 558 1.82 -31.27 22.96
C LYS A 558 1.11 -32.60 22.74
N GLN A 559 1.72 -33.56 22.06
CA GLN A 559 1.13 -34.90 21.91
C GLN A 559 1.19 -35.68 23.23
N ASN A 560 2.23 -35.47 24.03
CA ASN A 560 2.40 -36.11 25.33
C ASN A 560 3.42 -35.33 26.18
N GLU A 561 2.96 -34.29 26.86
CA GLU A 561 3.83 -33.35 27.59
C GLU A 561 4.62 -34.03 28.73
N SER A 562 4.07 -35.08 29.35
CA SER A 562 4.76 -35.82 30.40
C SER A 562 5.90 -36.68 29.86
N LEU A 563 5.69 -37.35 28.72
CA LEU A 563 6.72 -38.13 28.03
C LEU A 563 7.82 -37.23 27.44
N PHE A 564 7.42 -36.08 26.91
CA PHE A 564 8.28 -35.13 26.20
C PHE A 564 8.72 -33.95 27.06
N LYS A 565 8.72 -34.12 28.39
CA LYS A 565 9.19 -33.11 29.34
C LYS A 565 10.61 -32.63 29.02
N TYR A 566 11.46 -33.51 28.48
CA TYR A 566 12.83 -33.20 28.09
C TYR A 566 13.05 -33.38 26.59
N LEU A 567 13.90 -32.52 25.99
CA LEU A 567 14.17 -32.56 24.54
C LEU A 567 14.78 -33.89 24.11
N GLU A 568 15.60 -34.51 24.95
CA GLU A 568 16.25 -35.79 24.68
C GLU A 568 15.21 -36.91 24.52
N ASP A 569 14.19 -36.93 25.38
CA ASP A 569 13.08 -37.88 25.27
C ASP A 569 12.19 -37.54 24.07
N LEU A 570 11.97 -36.25 23.79
CA LEU A 570 11.25 -35.78 22.61
C LEU A 570 11.94 -36.18 21.30
N ILE A 571 13.27 -36.21 21.26
CA ILE A 571 14.03 -36.65 20.10
C ILE A 571 14.00 -38.18 19.99
N LEU A 572 14.29 -38.90 21.08
CA LEU A 572 14.47 -40.36 21.01
C LEU A 572 13.18 -41.15 20.90
N LYS A 573 12.05 -40.62 21.41
CA LYS A 573 10.81 -41.39 21.55
C LYS A 573 9.71 -40.97 20.57
N ASP A 574 8.89 -41.93 20.17
CA ASP A 574 7.60 -41.68 19.53
C ASP A 574 6.50 -41.35 20.56
N LYS A 575 5.27 -41.09 20.09
CA LYS A 575 4.13 -40.71 20.96
C LYS A 575 3.72 -41.81 21.97
N ASP A 576 4.11 -43.06 21.69
CA ASP A 576 3.76 -44.25 22.46
C ASP A 576 4.94 -44.68 23.37
N GLY A 577 6.09 -43.99 23.29
CA GLY A 577 7.27 -44.20 24.13
C GLY A 577 8.32 -45.13 23.55
N ASN A 578 8.19 -45.55 22.28
CA ASN A 578 9.18 -46.40 21.60
C ASN A 578 10.32 -45.57 21.02
N ASP A 579 11.52 -46.15 20.95
CA ASP A 579 12.68 -45.48 20.36
C ASP A 579 12.48 -45.29 18.83
N ASN A 580 12.36 -44.03 18.40
CA ASN A 580 12.26 -43.63 17.00
C ASN A 580 12.86 -42.21 16.78
N PRO A 581 14.20 -42.11 16.71
CA PRO A 581 14.90 -40.82 16.65
C PRO A 581 14.83 -40.11 15.28
N PHE A 582 14.12 -40.67 14.30
CA PHE A 582 14.18 -40.20 12.91
C PHE A 582 12.83 -39.64 12.45
N ASP A 583 12.54 -38.40 12.87
CA ASP A 583 11.33 -37.68 12.46
C ASP A 583 11.60 -36.22 12.03
N ILE A 584 10.55 -35.56 11.53
CA ILE A 584 10.57 -34.16 11.06
C ILE A 584 10.98 -33.19 12.18
N VAL A 585 10.81 -33.58 13.45
CA VAL A 585 11.07 -32.74 14.62
C VAL A 585 12.54 -32.74 14.96
N THR A 586 13.19 -33.89 14.88
CA THR A 586 14.65 -34.02 15.04
C THR A 586 15.39 -33.19 14.00
N ASP A 587 14.95 -33.22 12.74
CA ASP A 587 15.53 -32.39 11.67
C ASP A 587 15.21 -30.89 11.87
N GLY A 588 14.00 -30.55 12.33
CA GLY A 588 13.65 -29.17 12.69
C GLY A 588 14.52 -28.60 13.82
N LEU A 589 14.78 -29.39 14.86
CA LEU A 589 15.64 -28.97 15.97
C LEU A 589 17.11 -28.86 15.54
N LEU A 590 17.60 -29.69 14.60
CA LEU A 590 18.92 -29.54 14.01
C LEU A 590 19.09 -28.16 13.35
N TRP A 591 18.14 -27.75 12.51
CA TRP A 591 18.18 -26.45 11.83
C TRP A 591 18.03 -25.28 12.81
N LEU A 592 17.16 -25.40 13.80
CA LEU A 592 17.01 -24.39 14.86
C LEU A 592 18.32 -24.22 15.65
N LYS A 593 18.95 -25.33 16.06
CA LYS A 593 20.25 -25.31 16.76
C LYS A 593 21.32 -24.60 15.94
N ARG A 594 21.42 -24.89 14.64
CA ARG A 594 22.39 -24.24 13.74
C ARG A 594 22.18 -22.73 13.60
N ALA A 595 20.92 -22.30 13.49
CA ALA A 595 20.59 -20.89 13.47
C ALA A 595 20.97 -20.22 14.81
N PHE A 596 20.71 -20.89 15.93
CA PHE A 596 21.06 -20.40 17.26
C PHE A 596 22.57 -20.35 17.53
N GLU A 597 23.35 -21.29 17.00
CA GLU A 597 24.83 -21.23 17.05
C GLU A 597 25.36 -19.97 16.36
N MET A 598 24.81 -19.64 15.19
CA MET A 598 25.17 -18.41 14.49
C MET A 598 24.79 -17.16 15.31
N MET A 599 23.62 -17.14 15.96
CA MET A 599 23.20 -16.01 16.80
C MET A 599 24.07 -15.86 18.05
N GLU A 600 24.37 -16.96 18.73
CA GLU A 600 25.27 -17.00 19.88
C GLU A 600 26.65 -16.43 19.50
N GLN A 601 27.21 -16.91 18.39
CA GLN A 601 28.50 -16.45 17.89
C GLN A 601 28.46 -14.99 17.46
N PHE A 602 27.36 -14.51 16.88
CA PHE A 602 27.19 -13.10 16.51
C PHE A 602 27.22 -12.18 17.74
N PHE A 603 26.39 -12.46 18.75
CA PHE A 603 26.34 -11.64 19.96
C PHE A 603 27.62 -11.73 20.78
N ARG A 604 28.29 -12.89 20.76
CA ARG A 604 29.61 -13.05 21.35
C ARG A 604 30.68 -12.22 20.67
N ASN A 605 30.72 -12.26 19.34
CA ASN A 605 31.62 -11.42 18.56
C ASN A 605 31.41 -9.94 18.93
N LEU A 606 30.15 -9.50 19.13
CA LEU A 606 29.88 -8.14 19.63
C LEU A 606 30.36 -7.92 21.07
N LEU A 607 30.14 -8.87 21.98
CA LEU A 607 30.57 -8.74 23.38
C LEU A 607 32.10 -8.64 23.51
N GLU A 608 32.83 -9.39 22.69
CA GLU A 608 34.30 -9.49 22.67
C GLU A 608 34.98 -8.41 21.80
N ASP A 609 34.21 -7.58 21.09
CA ASP A 609 34.75 -6.49 20.26
C ASP A 609 35.26 -5.31 21.12
N GLU A 610 36.56 -5.32 21.41
CA GLU A 610 37.26 -4.26 22.14
C GLU A 610 37.20 -2.90 21.42
N THR A 611 37.06 -2.89 20.10
CA THR A 611 36.95 -1.65 19.31
C THR A 611 35.59 -0.99 19.44
N ARG A 612 34.59 -1.74 19.95
CA ARG A 612 33.19 -1.32 20.09
C ARG A 612 32.63 -0.70 18.81
N SER A 613 32.94 -1.33 17.68
CA SER A 613 32.57 -0.82 16.36
C SER A 613 31.05 -0.71 16.21
N GLU A 614 30.59 0.45 15.75
CA GLU A 614 29.18 0.65 15.39
C GLU A 614 28.74 -0.21 14.20
N GLN A 615 29.69 -0.71 13.40
CA GLN A 615 29.43 -1.60 12.28
C GLN A 615 29.38 -3.06 12.74
N VAL A 616 28.16 -3.61 12.85
CA VAL A 616 27.95 -5.00 13.30
C VAL A 616 28.08 -6.04 12.18
N LYS A 617 28.14 -5.59 10.92
CA LYS A 617 28.24 -6.46 9.73
C LYS A 617 29.40 -7.47 9.77
N PRO A 618 30.66 -7.08 10.12
CA PRO A 618 31.76 -8.03 10.16
C PRO A 618 31.52 -9.17 11.17
N HIS A 619 30.93 -8.84 12.32
CA HIS A 619 30.59 -9.79 13.38
C HIS A 619 29.55 -10.82 12.92
N LEU A 620 28.51 -10.36 12.20
CA LEU A 620 27.48 -11.23 11.65
C LEU A 620 28.02 -12.12 10.53
N LYS A 621 28.85 -11.56 9.66
CA LYS A 621 29.47 -12.29 8.55
C LYS A 621 30.36 -13.43 9.09
N LYS A 622 31.21 -13.14 10.06
CA LYS A 622 32.07 -14.13 10.71
C LYS A 622 31.26 -15.27 11.34
N ALA A 623 30.21 -14.93 12.10
CA ALA A 623 29.33 -15.92 12.71
C ALA A 623 28.62 -16.82 11.67
N TYR A 624 28.22 -16.27 10.53
CA TYR A 624 27.64 -17.04 9.44
C TYR A 624 28.63 -18.01 8.79
N GLU A 625 29.85 -17.54 8.52
CA GLU A 625 30.92 -18.35 7.92
C GLU A 625 31.29 -19.55 8.81
N GLU A 626 31.28 -19.36 10.12
CA GLU A 626 31.62 -20.40 11.10
C GLU A 626 30.46 -21.38 11.37
N CYS A 627 29.20 -20.93 11.34
CA CYS A 627 28.07 -21.74 11.82
C CYS A 627 27.14 -22.28 10.71
N LEU A 628 26.76 -21.46 9.72
CA LEU A 628 25.71 -21.81 8.75
C LEU A 628 26.22 -22.03 7.32
N LEU A 629 27.31 -21.37 6.93
CA LEU A 629 27.88 -21.48 5.59
C LEU A 629 28.13 -22.94 5.14
N PRO A 630 28.65 -23.86 5.98
CA PRO A 630 28.86 -25.25 5.57
C PRO A 630 27.58 -25.97 5.13
N TYR A 631 26.42 -25.52 5.64
CA TYR A 631 25.11 -26.15 5.47
C TYR A 631 24.19 -25.43 4.50
N HIS A 632 24.58 -24.26 3.95
CA HIS A 632 23.77 -23.51 3.00
C HIS A 632 24.17 -23.80 1.55
N GLY A 633 23.20 -24.10 0.69
CA GLY A 633 23.36 -24.16 -0.76
C GLY A 633 23.55 -22.77 -1.38
N PHE A 634 23.80 -22.74 -2.69
CA PHE A 634 24.13 -21.51 -3.43
C PHE A 634 23.08 -20.39 -3.24
N LEU A 635 21.79 -20.74 -3.28
CA LEU A 635 20.68 -19.78 -3.11
C LEU A 635 20.64 -19.20 -1.69
N ALA A 636 20.78 -20.03 -0.68
CA ALA A 636 20.79 -19.60 0.73
C ALA A 636 22.01 -18.74 1.07
N GLN A 637 23.17 -19.01 0.45
CA GLN A 637 24.37 -18.16 0.57
C GLN A 637 24.15 -16.78 -0.07
N LYS A 638 23.51 -16.73 -1.25
CA LYS A 638 23.19 -15.45 -1.92
C LYS A 638 22.17 -14.63 -1.15
N ALA A 639 21.18 -15.27 -0.54
CA ALA A 639 20.22 -14.60 0.34
C ALA A 639 20.92 -13.96 1.55
N PHE A 640 21.90 -14.63 2.16
CA PHE A 640 22.67 -14.07 3.27
C PHE A 640 23.49 -12.83 2.86
N GLN A 641 24.07 -12.83 1.66
CA GLN A 641 24.83 -11.68 1.13
C GLN A 641 23.97 -10.41 0.94
N LEU A 642 22.64 -10.53 0.90
CA LEU A 642 21.72 -9.38 0.77
C LEU A 642 21.32 -8.74 2.11
N LEU A 643 21.64 -9.36 3.25
CA LEU A 643 21.24 -8.89 4.58
C LEU A 643 22.05 -7.67 5.09
N HIS A 644 23.12 -7.31 4.39
CA HIS A 644 24.14 -6.37 4.88
C HIS A 644 23.73 -4.90 4.93
N SER A 645 22.71 -4.49 4.17
CA SER A 645 22.39 -3.07 3.96
C SER A 645 21.47 -2.46 5.02
N PHE A 646 20.98 -3.26 5.97
CA PHE A 646 19.91 -2.87 6.90
C PHE A 646 20.13 -3.36 8.33
N LEU A 647 21.37 -3.75 8.68
CA LEU A 647 21.69 -4.10 10.06
C LEU A 647 21.66 -2.84 10.94
N PRO A 648 21.01 -2.90 12.12
CA PRO A 648 21.12 -1.83 13.11
C PRO A 648 22.57 -1.67 13.57
N THR A 649 22.91 -0.47 14.03
CA THR A 649 24.22 -0.18 14.62
C THR A 649 24.38 -0.87 15.97
N ARG A 650 25.62 -1.00 16.45
CA ARG A 650 25.90 -1.58 17.78
C ARG A 650 25.14 -0.85 18.88
N SER A 651 25.21 0.48 18.89
CA SER A 651 24.47 1.33 19.84
C SER A 651 22.95 1.13 19.75
N SER A 652 22.41 0.97 18.54
CA SER A 652 20.98 0.68 18.35
C SER A 652 20.59 -0.69 18.91
N LEU A 653 21.47 -1.70 18.81
CA LEU A 653 21.20 -3.04 19.32
C LEU A 653 21.32 -3.16 20.84
N LEU A 654 22.43 -2.66 21.39
CA LEU A 654 22.86 -2.92 22.77
C LEU A 654 22.67 -1.72 23.69
N GLY A 655 22.39 -0.54 23.14
CA GLY A 655 22.39 0.75 23.84
C GLY A 655 23.74 1.48 23.68
N PRO A 656 23.77 2.81 23.91
CA PRO A 656 24.98 3.63 23.93
C PRO A 656 26.06 3.05 24.84
N SER A 657 27.33 3.20 24.44
CA SER A 657 28.47 2.62 25.16
C SER A 657 28.66 3.17 26.58
N ASP A 658 28.11 4.33 26.87
CA ASP A 658 28.11 5.02 28.17
C ASP A 658 26.96 4.60 29.09
N SER A 659 25.93 3.92 28.58
CA SER A 659 24.75 3.50 29.36
C SER A 659 24.41 2.00 29.26
N ASN A 660 25.10 1.21 28.43
CA ASN A 660 24.74 -0.19 28.15
C ASN A 660 25.39 -1.26 29.04
N MET A 661 26.20 -0.88 30.04
CA MET A 661 26.96 -1.84 30.88
C MET A 661 26.07 -2.93 31.50
N ASP A 662 24.90 -2.53 32.01
CA ASP A 662 23.91 -3.43 32.60
C ASP A 662 23.36 -4.45 31.60
N ASN A 663 23.18 -4.02 30.35
CA ASN A 663 22.68 -4.85 29.26
C ASN A 663 23.78 -5.76 28.71
N LEU A 664 25.04 -5.30 28.66
CA LEU A 664 26.20 -6.12 28.31
C LEU A 664 26.43 -7.24 29.33
N LYS A 665 26.28 -6.94 30.63
CA LYS A 665 26.37 -7.97 31.67
C LYS A 665 25.26 -9.01 31.54
N ALA A 666 24.03 -8.55 31.27
CA ALA A 666 22.91 -9.46 31.03
C ALA A 666 23.07 -10.29 29.75
N LEU A 667 23.65 -9.72 28.70
CA LEU A 667 24.02 -10.44 27.48
C LEU A 667 25.06 -11.52 27.78
N GLU A 668 26.11 -11.21 28.53
CA GLU A 668 27.13 -12.17 28.95
C GLU A 668 26.49 -13.36 29.69
N ASP A 669 25.66 -13.08 30.70
CA ASP A 669 24.99 -14.11 31.51
C ASP A 669 24.02 -14.95 30.66
N PHE A 670 23.28 -14.31 29.74
CA PHE A 670 22.40 -15.00 28.79
C PHE A 670 23.17 -15.96 27.87
N LEU A 671 24.32 -15.52 27.33
CA LEU A 671 25.15 -16.31 26.43
C LEU A 671 25.72 -17.56 27.11
N VAL A 672 25.97 -17.54 28.42
CA VAL A 672 26.45 -18.71 29.17
C VAL A 672 25.47 -19.88 29.08
N LEU A 673 24.21 -19.65 29.44
CA LEU A 673 23.18 -20.69 29.43
C LEU A 673 22.77 -21.07 28.00
N PHE A 674 22.73 -20.08 27.10
CA PHE A 674 22.44 -20.34 25.70
C PHE A 674 23.48 -21.29 25.08
N ARG A 675 24.77 -21.00 25.30
CA ARG A 675 25.87 -21.86 24.85
C ARG A 675 25.86 -23.24 25.49
N ALA A 676 25.56 -23.33 26.79
CA ALA A 676 25.50 -24.62 27.49
C ALA A 676 24.46 -25.56 26.85
N ASN A 677 23.28 -25.03 26.52
CA ASN A 677 22.22 -25.78 25.83
C ASN A 677 22.64 -26.21 24.41
N LEU A 678 23.24 -25.30 23.63
CA LEU A 678 23.70 -25.63 22.27
C LEU A 678 24.82 -26.68 22.28
N LYS A 679 25.75 -26.59 23.24
CA LYS A 679 26.82 -27.58 23.41
C LYS A 679 26.25 -28.95 23.79
N HIS A 680 25.32 -28.99 24.75
CA HIS A 680 24.65 -30.22 25.15
C HIS A 680 23.90 -30.88 24.00
N LEU A 681 23.14 -30.09 23.22
CA LEU A 681 22.47 -30.59 22.01
C LEU A 681 23.48 -31.11 20.98
N ASN A 682 24.63 -30.45 20.78
CA ASN A 682 25.67 -30.96 19.88
C ASN A 682 26.23 -32.30 20.33
N GLU A 683 26.57 -32.43 21.61
CA GLU A 683 27.08 -33.67 22.19
C GLU A 683 26.05 -34.78 22.07
N PHE A 684 24.79 -34.48 22.34
CA PHE A 684 23.67 -35.40 22.17
C PHE A 684 23.51 -35.86 20.72
N TYR A 685 23.46 -34.92 19.77
CA TYR A 685 23.35 -35.25 18.34
C TYR A 685 24.55 -36.05 17.83
N THR A 686 25.74 -35.79 18.36
CA THR A 686 26.96 -36.55 18.02
C THR A 686 26.89 -37.97 18.57
N LYS A 687 26.53 -38.13 19.85
CA LYS A 687 26.41 -39.42 20.53
C LYS A 687 25.39 -40.35 19.86
N HIS A 688 24.33 -39.78 19.29
CA HIS A 688 23.22 -40.52 18.68
C HIS A 688 23.25 -40.52 17.14
N ASP A 689 24.33 -40.04 16.51
CA ASP A 689 24.50 -39.97 15.05
C ASP A 689 23.34 -39.26 14.30
N LEU A 690 22.92 -38.12 14.84
CA LEU A 690 21.78 -37.33 14.34
C LEU A 690 22.20 -36.13 13.48
N HIS A 691 23.51 -35.89 13.32
CA HIS A 691 24.01 -34.82 12.45
C HIS A 691 23.80 -35.17 10.98
N ARG A 692 23.39 -34.18 10.18
CA ARG A 692 23.24 -34.35 8.73
C ARG A 692 24.00 -33.30 7.95
N THR A 693 24.71 -33.71 6.92
CA THR A 693 25.61 -32.85 6.13
C THR A 693 24.99 -32.32 4.83
N TYR A 694 23.71 -32.60 4.57
CA TYR A 694 23.02 -32.06 3.40
C TYR A 694 22.87 -30.53 3.52
N LYS A 695 22.91 -29.86 2.37
CA LYS A 695 22.78 -28.41 2.28
C LYS A 695 21.31 -28.03 2.07
N ALA A 696 20.86 -27.00 2.77
CA ALA A 696 19.56 -26.34 2.55
C ALA A 696 19.52 -25.57 1.24
#